data_AF-A0AA39GT34-F1
#
_entry.id   AF-A0AA39GT34-F1
#
_cell.length_a   1.000
_cell.length_b   1.000
_cell.length_c   1.000
_cell.angle_alpha   90.00
_cell.angle_beta   90.00
_cell.angle_gamma   90.00
#
_symmetry.space_group_name_H-M   'P 1'
#
loop_
_entity.id
_entity.type
_entity.pdbx_description
1 polymer ?
#
loop_
_entity_poly.entity_id
_entity_poly.type
_entity_poly.pdbx_seq_one_letter_code
_entity_poly.pdbx_strand_id
1 'polypeptide(L)'
;MAYANSSELPLHTDFPSLTTPPQLQLLHMIQRADEGGLSVFVDGFHVAEQLRKERPDVFEILSTFDAEYIEEGFDKHEIDGHERTFDYDMTARHKVIETARDGSIRKVTFGNAMRSWFYDVDDERKIQQIYDAMKVFTEYCYDPKNLYQFQLENGETVLWANTRLLHSRTNFRTINHSRTLMGCYFAWDILKSRVRTIRDKLNLPENQPSAVLTNRRAQLSGPAECPTRHQKTAEQAMIAAVRLPPHRPIAALADGRMAAIKAITFALLALTMSSATKPKELIIVTVATEETDGLRRLMRTAQDHDHHLFVYGRGEQWNGGDMRYYQGGGQKIRILRDALKNYKDKDAVIMFVDAYDVVVNAKTDIILDRFYHEFDNARIVFGAEGFCWPDKELATKYPLVSFGKRYLNSGLYMGYVSDIYKMLEMGAEVKDTDDDQLFFTNLYLDEKTRNDLRISLDSMSHIFQNLNGAADDVKVEYKNGKAQLVNVVYNTEPVVIHGNGPSKKHLNTLANYVGNSYSNTDGCVQCKVEKVFDFSRVEKADHPFVSILAFIQKPIPFVEEFLQNIAELDYDKSRLNFYIYNNQKYNEETVENFTKKYKNQFNMIHSDNGAYELAEREARSVALGWANEVNSDFAIVLDADAHITNAHALKLLIEKAINHRIGVIAPMVGQPGKLFTNFWGALSEHGYYARSEDYLDIVGGKQQGFWNVPFVTSAVLLSREKIVDLKSGYSYNANIDPDMSFCQYARDHGSFLFVDNEEDYGFLVVSDDFEENVRKYKNPEMYEIFMNRKLWEDRYVPRKYFAVLEPDTVLDQPCPDVYDFPLMSERFCAEMIEEMEHFGQWSSGKHEDNRLSGGYENVPTRDIHMNQVGFERHWLYFVDEYVRPVQEKVYTGYYHQPVESVMMFVVRYKPEEQPSLRPHHDASTYSIDIALNKRGRDYEGGGVRYIRYNCTVAADEVGYSMLFPGRLTHLHEGLPTTKGTRYIAVSFLNP
;
A
#
# COMPACT_ATOMS: atom_id res chain seq x y z
N MET A 1 14.23 -4.81 13.36
CA MET A 1 13.50 -5.33 14.56
C MET A 1 13.86 -6.80 14.81
N ALA A 2 14.44 -7.11 15.97
CA ALA A 2 14.93 -8.46 16.30
C ALA A 2 13.82 -9.54 16.33
N TYR A 3 12.60 -9.17 16.72
CA TYR A 3 11.45 -10.09 16.76
C TYR A 3 10.94 -10.52 15.37
N ALA A 4 11.37 -9.90 14.28
CA ALA A 4 10.97 -10.28 12.91
C ALA A 4 12.01 -11.15 12.20
N ASN A 5 13.23 -11.30 12.74
CA ASN A 5 14.27 -12.17 12.18
C ASN A 5 13.97 -13.64 12.50
N SER A 6 14.14 -14.56 11.54
CA SER A 6 13.84 -16.00 11.65
C SER A 6 14.75 -16.77 12.63
N SER A 7 15.97 -16.29 12.87
CA SER A 7 16.93 -16.88 13.84
C SER A 7 16.40 -16.82 15.28
N GLU A 8 16.83 -17.68 16.20
CA GLU A 8 16.44 -17.57 17.61
C GLU A 8 16.91 -16.24 18.23
N LEU A 9 16.08 -15.65 19.10
CA LEU A 9 16.42 -14.45 19.87
C LEU A 9 16.80 -14.86 21.30
N PRO A 10 18.02 -14.57 21.79
CA PRO A 10 18.44 -14.94 23.14
C PRO A 10 17.61 -14.24 24.24
N LEU A 11 17.66 -14.76 25.47
CA LEU A 11 17.03 -14.10 26.62
C LEU A 11 17.68 -12.74 26.90
N HIS A 12 16.85 -11.69 26.96
CA HIS A 12 17.28 -10.32 27.21
C HIS A 12 16.19 -9.49 27.88
N THR A 13 16.58 -8.29 28.30
CA THR A 13 15.72 -7.14 28.61
C THR A 13 16.01 -6.05 27.59
N ASP A 14 14.98 -5.31 27.16
CA ASP A 14 15.08 -4.33 26.08
C ASP A 14 15.74 -3.02 26.52
N PHE A 15 16.53 -2.45 25.61
CA PHE A 15 17.22 -1.15 25.71
C PHE A 15 18.01 -0.93 27.02
N PRO A 16 18.91 -1.85 27.41
CA PRO A 16 19.81 -1.65 28.55
C PRO A 16 20.81 -0.50 28.33
N SER A 17 21.02 -0.08 27.07
CA SER A 17 21.80 1.10 26.64
C SER A 17 21.21 2.44 27.10
N LEU A 18 19.94 2.48 27.54
CA LEU A 18 19.30 3.68 28.06
C LEU A 18 19.49 3.82 29.57
N THR A 19 19.70 5.05 30.06
CA THR A 19 19.75 5.35 31.51
C THR A 19 18.48 4.93 32.24
N THR A 20 17.33 5.01 31.58
CA THR A 20 16.03 4.54 32.08
C THR A 20 15.37 3.64 31.04
N PRO A 21 15.68 2.33 31.04
CA PRO A 21 15.06 1.39 30.11
C PRO A 21 13.53 1.40 30.27
N PRO A 22 12.77 1.15 29.18
CA PRO A 22 11.33 1.06 29.26
C PRO A 22 10.92 -0.03 30.26
N GLN A 23 9.88 0.24 31.03
CA GLN A 23 9.53 -0.60 32.19
C GLN A 23 8.51 -1.69 31.85
N LEU A 24 7.63 -1.41 30.88
CA LEU A 24 6.60 -2.31 30.38
C LEU A 24 6.71 -2.41 28.87
N GLN A 25 6.44 -3.60 28.35
CA GLN A 25 6.37 -3.87 26.93
C GLN A 25 5.11 -4.66 26.61
N LEU A 26 4.45 -4.26 25.53
CA LEU A 26 3.28 -4.90 24.99
C LEU A 26 3.56 -5.34 23.56
N LEU A 27 3.29 -6.60 23.25
CA LEU A 27 3.30 -7.12 21.90
C LEU A 27 1.92 -7.60 21.51
N HIS A 28 1.43 -7.11 20.39
CA HIS A 28 0.22 -7.59 19.72
C HIS A 28 0.62 -8.39 18.48
N MET A 29 0.17 -9.65 18.40
CA MET A 29 0.43 -10.52 17.26
C MET A 29 -0.56 -10.20 16.14
N ILE A 30 -0.06 -9.64 15.04
CA ILE A 30 -0.88 -9.38 13.85
C ILE A 30 -0.92 -10.65 12.99
N GLN A 31 0.26 -11.21 12.71
CA GLN A 31 0.42 -12.42 11.91
C GLN A 31 1.53 -13.29 12.51
N ARG A 32 1.18 -14.49 12.96
CA ARG A 32 2.13 -15.48 13.49
C ARG A 32 2.95 -16.12 12.35
N ALA A 33 4.04 -16.80 12.70
CA ALA A 33 4.78 -17.64 11.77
C ALA A 33 4.05 -18.98 11.55
N ASP A 34 4.34 -19.66 10.43
CA ASP A 34 3.77 -20.99 10.14
C ASP A 34 4.25 -22.05 11.14
N GLU A 35 5.55 -22.03 11.45
CA GLU A 35 6.20 -22.95 12.38
C GLU A 35 7.11 -22.20 13.35
N GLY A 36 7.09 -22.59 14.63
CA GLY A 36 7.95 -22.02 15.68
C GLY A 36 7.55 -20.61 16.12
N GLY A 37 8.53 -19.85 16.59
CA GLY A 37 8.31 -18.45 17.03
C GLY A 37 7.58 -18.32 18.36
N LEU A 38 7.67 -19.36 19.20
CA LEU A 38 7.17 -19.39 20.57
C LEU A 38 7.83 -18.30 21.41
N SER A 39 7.02 -17.56 22.16
CA SER A 39 7.47 -16.56 23.12
C SER A 39 7.95 -17.27 24.39
N VAL A 40 9.14 -16.90 24.86
CA VAL A 40 9.79 -17.50 26.02
C VAL A 40 10.05 -16.41 27.05
N PHE A 41 9.67 -16.65 28.31
CA PHE A 41 9.85 -15.73 29.42
C PHE A 41 10.51 -16.41 30.61
N VAL A 42 11.32 -15.65 31.36
CA VAL A 42 11.95 -16.05 32.61
C VAL A 42 11.76 -14.96 33.65
N ASP A 43 11.34 -15.32 34.86
CA ASP A 43 11.25 -14.36 35.97
C ASP A 43 12.64 -14.11 36.57
N GLY A 44 13.29 -13.04 36.15
CA GLY A 44 14.62 -12.66 36.61
C GLY A 44 14.69 -12.41 38.11
N PHE A 45 13.59 -12.00 38.75
CA PHE A 45 13.55 -11.82 40.20
C PHE A 45 13.58 -13.17 40.92
N HIS A 46 12.87 -14.16 40.37
CA HIS A 46 12.88 -15.51 40.91
C HIS A 46 14.28 -16.13 40.80
N VAL A 47 14.92 -16.02 39.63
CA VAL A 47 16.28 -16.50 39.39
C VAL A 47 17.29 -15.81 40.31
N ALA A 48 17.18 -14.49 40.49
CA ALA A 48 18.03 -13.75 41.41
C ALA A 48 17.86 -14.21 42.88
N GLU A 49 16.65 -14.54 43.34
CA GLU A 49 16.45 -15.12 44.68
C GLU A 49 16.95 -16.58 44.79
N GLN A 50 16.87 -17.37 43.71
CA GLN A 50 17.49 -18.70 43.68
C GLN A 50 19.02 -18.58 43.84
N LEU A 51 19.65 -17.70 43.06
CA LEU A 51 21.09 -17.42 43.16
C LEU A 51 21.47 -16.92 44.55
N ARG A 52 20.69 -16.02 45.15
CA ARG A 52 20.95 -15.54 46.52
C ARG A 52 21.03 -16.68 47.54
N LYS A 53 20.24 -17.74 47.36
CA LYS A 53 20.20 -18.90 48.27
C LYS A 53 21.28 -19.93 47.97
N GLU A 54 21.50 -20.24 46.70
CA GLU A 54 22.34 -21.36 46.26
C GLU A 54 23.77 -20.95 45.96
N ARG A 55 23.96 -19.74 45.43
CA ARG A 55 25.23 -19.15 44.98
C ARG A 55 25.34 -17.67 45.39
N PRO A 56 25.41 -17.39 46.71
CA PRO A 56 25.46 -16.03 47.22
C PRO A 56 26.70 -15.26 46.70
N ASP A 57 27.78 -15.96 46.40
CA ASP A 57 28.99 -15.44 45.76
C ASP A 57 28.70 -14.83 44.38
N VAL A 58 27.90 -15.51 43.56
CA VAL A 58 27.48 -15.03 42.23
C VAL A 58 26.50 -13.87 42.37
N PHE A 59 25.55 -13.97 43.29
CA PHE A 59 24.58 -12.91 43.57
C PHE A 59 25.27 -11.60 43.97
N GLU A 60 26.27 -11.68 44.86
CA GLU A 60 27.02 -10.51 45.32
C GLU A 60 27.75 -9.81 44.16
N ILE A 61 28.40 -10.56 43.27
CA ILE A 61 29.08 -10.01 42.09
C ILE A 61 28.08 -9.28 41.18
N LEU A 62 26.98 -9.94 40.81
CA LEU A 62 25.98 -9.41 39.88
C LEU A 62 25.16 -8.24 40.43
N SER A 63 25.13 -8.10 41.77
CA SER A 63 24.46 -6.98 42.46
C SER A 63 25.38 -5.82 42.82
N THR A 64 26.70 -6.01 42.66
CA THR A 64 27.69 -4.98 42.97
C THR A 64 28.28 -4.37 41.70
N PHE A 65 28.54 -5.17 40.67
CA PHE A 65 29.17 -4.74 39.44
C PHE A 65 28.18 -4.00 38.51
N ASP A 66 28.58 -2.82 38.04
CA ASP A 66 27.86 -2.05 37.02
C ASP A 66 28.34 -2.46 35.62
N ALA A 67 27.50 -3.18 34.88
CA ALA A 67 27.78 -3.57 33.50
C ALA A 67 27.43 -2.41 32.57
N GLU A 68 28.34 -2.10 31.65
CA GLU A 68 28.13 -1.09 30.61
C GLU A 68 27.47 -1.71 29.38
N TYR A 69 26.46 -1.04 28.86
CA TYR A 69 25.73 -1.41 27.66
C TYR A 69 25.80 -0.28 26.64
N ILE A 70 26.11 -0.63 25.40
CA ILE A 70 26.32 0.30 24.28
C ILE A 70 25.42 -0.11 23.12
N GLU A 71 24.83 0.89 22.48
CA GLU A 71 24.07 0.74 21.24
C GLU A 71 24.44 1.90 20.30
N GLU A 72 25.17 1.55 19.23
CA GLU A 72 25.66 2.46 18.21
C GLU A 72 24.95 2.17 16.89
N GLY A 73 24.50 3.21 16.20
CA GLY A 73 23.80 3.06 14.93
C GLY A 73 23.35 4.39 14.37
N PHE A 74 22.39 4.32 13.46
CA PHE A 74 21.76 5.50 12.88
C PHE A 74 20.28 5.26 12.66
N ASP A 75 19.48 6.29 12.89
CA ASP A 75 18.06 6.31 12.54
C ASP A 75 17.84 7.12 11.27
N LYS A 76 16.92 6.67 10.42
CA LYS A 76 16.52 7.38 9.20
C LYS A 76 15.11 7.92 9.38
N HIS A 77 14.98 9.23 9.27
CA HIS A 77 13.69 9.92 9.40
C HIS A 77 13.44 10.79 8.18
N GLU A 78 12.20 10.75 7.69
CA GLU A 78 11.73 11.69 6.69
C GLU A 78 11.36 13.01 7.38
N ILE A 79 12.09 14.08 7.04
CA ILE A 79 11.89 15.41 7.59
C ILE A 79 11.88 16.37 6.42
N ASP A 80 10.79 17.12 6.28
CA ASP A 80 10.56 18.06 5.19
C ASP A 80 10.70 17.42 3.79
N GLY A 81 10.28 16.16 3.65
CA GLY A 81 10.32 15.43 2.37
C GLY A 81 11.72 14.92 1.98
N HIS A 82 12.70 14.99 2.88
CA HIS A 82 14.04 14.43 2.66
C HIS A 82 14.38 13.39 3.73
N GLU A 83 14.96 12.26 3.31
CA GLU A 83 15.50 11.26 4.22
C GLU A 83 16.76 11.82 4.89
N ARG A 84 16.69 12.03 6.21
CA ARG A 84 17.84 12.43 7.03
C ARG A 84 18.25 11.28 7.92
N THR A 85 19.55 11.05 7.97
CA THR A 85 20.17 10.05 8.85
C THR A 85 20.65 10.75 10.12
N PHE A 86 20.34 10.17 11.28
CA PHE A 86 20.71 10.63 12.61
C PHE A 86 21.50 9.55 13.32
N ASP A 87 22.81 9.75 13.42
CA ASP A 87 23.67 8.84 14.16
C ASP A 87 23.34 8.91 15.66
N TYR A 88 23.34 7.76 16.32
CA TYR A 88 23.24 7.64 17.77
C TYR A 88 24.33 6.73 18.31
N ASP A 89 24.80 7.10 19.49
CA ASP A 89 25.73 6.34 20.32
C ASP A 89 25.20 6.43 21.75
N MET A 90 24.49 5.40 22.17
CA MET A 90 23.83 5.34 23.47
C MET A 90 24.62 4.42 24.39
N THR A 91 24.95 4.93 25.58
CA THR A 91 25.63 4.16 26.61
C THR A 91 24.99 4.35 27.97
N ALA A 92 24.81 3.25 28.70
CA ALA A 92 24.37 3.28 30.09
C ALA A 92 24.98 2.14 30.90
N ARG A 93 25.16 2.38 32.19
CA ARG A 93 25.66 1.40 33.15
C ARG A 93 24.54 0.95 34.08
N HIS A 94 24.34 -0.37 34.17
CA HIS A 94 23.37 -0.97 35.06
C HIS A 94 23.95 -2.21 35.73
N LYS A 95 23.57 -2.41 36.99
CA LYS A 95 23.75 -3.69 37.66
C LYS A 95 22.87 -4.75 37.00
N VAL A 96 23.39 -5.97 36.89
CA VAL A 96 22.59 -7.10 36.40
C VAL A 96 21.42 -7.36 37.34
N ILE A 97 21.68 -7.25 38.65
CA ILE A 97 20.65 -7.33 39.70
C ILE A 97 20.70 -6.07 40.56
N GLU A 98 19.72 -5.18 40.43
CA GLU A 98 19.61 -4.00 41.28
C GLU A 98 18.73 -4.32 42.50
N THR A 99 19.25 -4.09 43.71
CA THR A 99 18.49 -4.24 44.96
C THR A 99 18.09 -2.88 45.53
N ALA A 100 16.89 -2.80 46.11
CA ALA A 100 16.45 -1.67 46.91
C ALA A 100 17.17 -1.62 48.27
N ARG A 101 16.95 -0.54 49.04
CA ARG A 101 17.58 -0.32 50.35
C ARG A 101 17.20 -1.37 51.40
N ASP A 102 16.06 -2.03 51.23
CA ASP A 102 15.58 -3.11 52.11
C ASP A 102 16.09 -4.50 51.68
N GLY A 103 16.95 -4.57 50.65
CA GLY A 103 17.47 -5.82 50.10
C GLY A 103 16.54 -6.51 49.10
N SER A 104 15.34 -6.00 48.85
CA SER A 104 14.45 -6.56 47.83
C SER A 104 14.99 -6.29 46.42
N ILE A 105 14.74 -7.21 45.48
CA ILE A 105 15.15 -7.01 44.08
C ILE A 105 14.23 -5.98 43.43
N ARG A 106 14.82 -4.97 42.80
CA ARG A 106 14.12 -3.83 42.19
C ARG A 106 14.10 -3.89 40.68
N LYS A 107 15.19 -4.34 40.06
CA LYS A 107 15.37 -4.37 38.60
C LYS A 107 16.36 -5.47 38.24
N VAL A 108 16.09 -6.18 37.16
CA VAL A 108 17.05 -7.04 36.48
C VAL A 108 17.29 -6.46 35.09
N THR A 109 18.56 -6.33 34.71
CA THR A 109 18.96 -5.81 33.39
C THR A 109 19.99 -6.76 32.81
N PHE A 110 19.66 -7.35 31.66
CA PHE A 110 20.49 -8.38 31.05
C PHE A 110 20.35 -8.36 29.53
N GLY A 111 21.46 -8.25 28.81
CA GLY A 111 21.46 -8.22 27.35
C GLY A 111 22.86 -8.41 26.77
N ASN A 112 23.23 -9.65 26.47
CA ASN A 112 24.59 -9.97 26.02
C ASN A 112 24.99 -9.29 24.70
N ALA A 113 24.04 -9.08 23.79
CA ALA A 113 24.31 -8.48 22.48
C ALA A 113 24.66 -6.99 22.55
N MET A 114 24.25 -6.30 23.62
CA MET A 114 24.47 -4.87 23.82
C MET A 114 25.50 -4.59 24.92
N ARG A 115 26.10 -5.62 25.52
CA ARG A 115 27.09 -5.44 26.59
C ARG A 115 28.39 -4.96 25.98
N SER A 116 28.94 -3.87 26.52
CA SER A 116 30.21 -3.30 26.12
C SER A 116 31.36 -4.30 26.28
N TRP A 117 32.40 -4.14 25.45
CA TRP A 117 33.70 -4.79 25.67
C TRP A 117 34.44 -4.23 26.89
N PHE A 118 34.00 -3.10 27.43
CA PHE A 118 34.69 -2.32 28.44
C PHE A 118 34.23 -2.75 29.84
N TYR A 119 35.20 -2.99 30.71
CA TYR A 119 34.99 -3.32 32.12
C TYR A 119 35.75 -2.29 32.95
N ASP A 120 35.06 -1.65 33.89
CA ASP A 120 35.65 -0.67 34.81
C ASP A 120 36.38 -1.37 35.97
N VAL A 121 37.30 -2.28 35.61
CA VAL A 121 38.07 -3.13 36.53
C VAL A 121 39.44 -3.41 35.93
N ASP A 122 40.51 -2.96 36.59
CA ASP A 122 41.89 -3.16 36.12
C ASP A 122 42.44 -4.59 36.34
N ASP A 123 41.77 -5.40 37.15
CA ASP A 123 42.20 -6.78 37.49
C ASP A 123 41.50 -7.81 36.60
N GLU A 124 42.25 -8.42 35.67
CA GLU A 124 41.78 -9.47 34.76
C GLU A 124 41.07 -10.63 35.49
N ARG A 125 41.48 -10.96 36.72
CA ARG A 125 40.85 -12.05 37.49
C ARG A 125 39.42 -11.70 37.88
N LYS A 126 39.17 -10.43 38.19
CA LYS A 126 37.82 -9.94 38.50
C LYS A 126 36.95 -9.88 37.26
N ILE A 127 37.52 -9.51 36.11
CA ILE A 127 36.82 -9.60 34.82
C ILE A 127 36.37 -11.04 34.57
N GLN A 128 37.26 -12.02 34.75
CA GLN A 128 36.91 -13.44 34.61
C GLN A 128 35.82 -13.87 35.59
N GLN A 129 35.90 -13.44 36.86
CA GLN A 129 34.85 -13.72 37.85
C GLN A 129 33.49 -13.14 37.46
N ILE A 130 33.45 -11.96 36.83
CA ILE A 130 32.21 -11.36 36.34
C ILE A 130 31.65 -12.18 35.17
N TYR A 131 32.49 -12.60 34.23
CA TYR A 131 32.07 -13.48 33.13
C TYR A 131 31.53 -14.82 33.64
N ASP A 132 32.22 -15.43 34.61
CA ASP A 132 31.79 -16.70 35.23
C ASP A 132 30.45 -16.50 35.97
N ALA A 133 30.27 -15.40 36.69
CA ALA A 133 29.02 -15.06 37.37
C ALA A 133 27.85 -14.84 36.38
N MET A 134 28.08 -14.11 35.28
CA MET A 134 27.09 -13.92 34.21
C MET A 134 26.74 -15.22 33.51
N LYS A 135 27.73 -16.11 33.31
CA LYS A 135 27.51 -17.45 32.76
C LYS A 135 26.60 -18.28 33.67
N VAL A 136 26.88 -18.31 34.97
CA VAL A 136 26.02 -19.01 35.95
C VAL A 136 24.61 -18.43 35.96
N PHE A 137 24.46 -17.10 35.93
CA PHE A 137 23.13 -16.49 35.82
C PHE A 137 22.38 -16.92 34.55
N THR A 138 23.09 -16.97 33.41
CA THR A 138 22.54 -17.45 32.14
C THR A 138 22.11 -18.92 32.24
N GLU A 139 22.92 -19.79 32.83
CA GLU A 139 22.59 -21.21 33.04
C GLU A 139 21.31 -21.38 33.87
N TYR A 140 21.12 -20.59 34.93
CA TYR A 140 19.88 -20.61 35.73
C TYR A 140 18.67 -20.10 34.94
N CYS A 141 18.84 -19.06 34.10
CA CYS A 141 17.77 -18.56 33.25
C CYS A 141 17.29 -19.59 32.22
N TYR A 142 18.21 -20.38 31.66
CA TYR A 142 17.89 -21.43 30.69
C TYR A 142 17.53 -22.79 31.32
N ASP A 143 17.48 -22.91 32.66
CA ASP A 143 16.95 -24.11 33.32
C ASP A 143 15.46 -24.27 32.93
N PRO A 144 15.04 -25.43 32.39
CA PRO A 144 13.64 -25.71 32.04
C PRO A 144 12.62 -25.43 33.15
N LYS A 145 13.03 -25.45 34.43
CA LYS A 145 12.16 -25.12 35.58
C LYS A 145 11.82 -23.63 35.67
N ASN A 146 12.65 -22.77 35.10
CA ASN A 146 12.51 -21.31 35.15
C ASN A 146 11.91 -20.72 33.85
N LEU A 147 11.79 -21.54 32.79
CA LEU A 147 11.29 -21.12 31.48
C LEU A 147 9.76 -21.26 31.39
N TYR A 148 9.11 -20.20 30.92
CA TYR A 148 7.71 -20.20 30.54
C TYR A 148 7.57 -19.93 29.05
N GLN A 149 7.00 -20.88 28.31
CA GLN A 149 6.91 -20.82 26.87
C GLN A 149 5.47 -20.97 26.40
N PHE A 150 5.05 -20.11 25.46
CA PHE A 150 3.73 -20.22 24.84
C PHE A 150 3.71 -19.61 23.43
N GLN A 151 2.75 -20.06 22.63
CA GLN A 151 2.48 -19.50 21.31
C GLN A 151 1.52 -18.31 21.44
N LEU A 152 1.87 -17.17 20.84
CA LEU A 152 0.90 -16.09 20.58
C LEU A 152 0.14 -16.37 19.29
N GLU A 153 -1.18 -16.32 19.36
CA GLU A 153 -2.06 -16.42 18.19
C GLU A 153 -2.36 -15.05 17.58
N ASN A 154 -2.79 -15.02 16.31
CA ASN A 154 -3.20 -13.78 15.66
C ASN A 154 -4.32 -13.08 16.45
N GLY A 155 -4.18 -11.78 16.67
CA GLY A 155 -5.09 -10.97 17.49
C GLY A 155 -4.81 -11.01 18.99
N GLU A 156 -3.91 -11.87 19.47
CA GLU A 156 -3.55 -11.91 20.89
C GLU A 156 -2.50 -10.85 21.24
N THR A 157 -2.55 -10.45 22.51
CA THR A 157 -1.62 -9.48 23.07
C THR A 157 -0.99 -10.05 24.33
N VAL A 158 0.31 -9.82 24.49
CA VAL A 158 1.04 -10.06 25.73
C VAL A 158 1.62 -8.75 26.23
N LEU A 159 1.42 -8.47 27.52
CA LEU A 159 2.00 -7.34 28.24
C LEU A 159 2.86 -7.88 29.37
N TRP A 160 4.11 -7.41 29.49
CA TRP A 160 5.00 -7.80 30.58
C TRP A 160 5.87 -6.65 31.08
N ALA A 161 6.52 -6.87 32.23
CA ALA A 161 7.47 -5.96 32.84
C ALA A 161 8.90 -6.26 32.38
N ASN A 162 9.42 -5.45 31.47
CA ASN A 162 10.76 -5.56 30.89
C ASN A 162 11.87 -5.54 31.96
N THR A 163 11.66 -4.85 33.09
CA THR A 163 12.64 -4.77 34.18
C THR A 163 12.60 -5.95 35.16
N ARG A 164 11.72 -6.94 34.95
CA ARG A 164 11.59 -8.15 35.78
C ARG A 164 11.70 -9.43 34.97
N LEU A 165 10.98 -9.52 33.85
CA LEU A 165 11.00 -10.71 33.01
C LEU A 165 12.06 -10.55 31.92
N LEU A 166 12.95 -11.53 31.82
CA LEU A 166 13.74 -11.71 30.60
C LEU A 166 12.84 -12.39 29.57
N HIS A 167 13.01 -12.01 28.31
CA HIS A 167 12.20 -12.53 27.21
C HIS A 167 13.05 -12.93 26.02
N SER A 168 12.54 -13.90 25.27
CA SER A 168 13.19 -14.55 24.15
C SER A 168 12.11 -15.05 23.18
N ARG A 169 12.54 -15.48 22.01
CA ARG A 169 11.69 -16.18 21.07
C ARG A 169 12.50 -17.24 20.33
N THR A 170 11.96 -18.45 20.29
CA THR A 170 12.49 -19.55 19.47
C THR A 170 12.59 -19.18 17.99
N ASN A 171 13.44 -19.89 17.26
CA ASN A 171 13.50 -19.77 15.80
C ASN A 171 12.14 -20.06 15.16
N PHE A 172 11.92 -19.52 13.97
CA PHE A 172 10.66 -19.72 13.26
C PHE A 172 10.86 -19.78 11.75
N ARG A 173 9.88 -20.35 11.05
CA ARG A 173 9.83 -20.42 9.59
C ARG A 173 8.51 -19.85 9.07
N THR A 174 8.62 -19.10 7.98
CA THR A 174 7.51 -18.55 7.22
C THR A 174 7.59 -19.06 5.79
N ILE A 175 6.47 -19.51 5.23
CA ILE A 175 6.38 -20.07 3.88
C ILE A 175 5.67 -19.07 2.97
N ASN A 176 4.46 -18.63 3.36
CA ASN A 176 3.56 -17.85 2.49
C ASN A 176 3.25 -16.44 2.99
N HIS A 177 3.67 -16.08 4.21
CA HIS A 177 3.45 -14.75 4.79
C HIS A 177 4.53 -14.38 5.80
N SER A 178 4.79 -13.09 5.98
CA SER A 178 5.72 -12.62 7.02
C SER A 178 5.08 -12.68 8.41
N ARG A 179 5.89 -12.98 9.44
CA ARG A 179 5.48 -12.82 10.85
C ARG A 179 5.45 -11.32 11.18
N THR A 180 4.29 -10.81 11.60
CA THR A 180 4.07 -9.40 11.88
C THR A 180 3.55 -9.21 13.31
N LEU A 181 4.15 -8.28 14.04
CA LEU A 181 3.78 -7.93 15.40
C LEU A 181 3.91 -6.42 15.60
N MET A 182 3.06 -5.87 16.45
CA MET A 182 3.11 -4.49 16.87
C MET A 182 3.58 -4.42 18.31
N GLY A 183 4.64 -3.65 18.55
CA GLY A 183 5.21 -3.44 19.88
C GLY A 183 4.94 -2.05 20.41
N CYS A 184 4.71 -1.92 21.71
CA CYS A 184 4.61 -0.63 22.39
C CYS A 184 5.28 -0.69 23.78
N TYR A 185 5.95 0.39 24.16
CA TYR A 185 6.62 0.53 25.45
C TYR A 185 5.94 1.58 26.32
N PHE A 186 5.85 1.31 27.62
CA PHE A 186 5.25 2.23 28.59
C PHE A 186 6.05 2.31 29.88
N ALA A 187 5.94 3.45 30.56
CA ALA A 187 6.40 3.61 31.94
C ALA A 187 5.29 3.23 32.94
N TRP A 188 5.66 2.70 34.11
CA TRP A 188 4.70 2.28 35.15
C TRP A 188 3.77 3.40 35.62
N ASP A 189 4.29 4.62 35.66
CA ASP A 189 3.63 5.84 36.08
C ASP A 189 2.46 6.21 35.15
N ILE A 190 2.61 6.04 33.83
CA ILE A 190 1.53 6.24 32.86
C ILE A 190 0.41 5.22 33.09
N LEU A 191 0.76 3.93 33.19
CA LEU A 191 -0.21 2.86 33.38
C LEU A 191 -0.93 2.99 34.74
N LYS A 192 -0.18 3.20 35.83
CA LYS A 192 -0.76 3.38 37.18
C LYS A 192 -1.64 4.63 37.25
N SER A 193 -1.28 5.71 36.56
CA SER A 193 -2.13 6.90 36.46
C SER A 193 -3.45 6.60 35.76
N ARG A 194 -3.40 5.94 34.61
CA ARG A 194 -4.62 5.55 33.88
C ARG A 194 -5.48 4.58 34.70
N VAL A 195 -4.89 3.60 35.37
CA VAL A 195 -5.61 2.68 36.26
C VAL A 195 -6.31 3.43 37.39
N ARG A 196 -5.65 4.39 38.06
CA ARG A 196 -6.29 5.21 39.10
C ARG A 196 -7.50 5.97 38.55
N THR A 197 -7.34 6.69 37.45
CA THR A 197 -8.44 7.47 36.84
C THR A 197 -9.61 6.60 36.36
N ILE A 198 -9.35 5.39 35.85
CA ILE A 198 -10.40 4.44 35.47
C ILE A 198 -11.12 3.89 36.70
N ARG A 199 -10.38 3.54 37.77
CA ARG A 199 -10.98 3.08 39.03
C ARG A 199 -11.91 4.12 39.63
N ASP A 200 -11.50 5.39 39.62
CA ASP A 200 -12.30 6.50 40.11
C ASP A 200 -13.59 6.64 39.28
N LYS A 201 -13.50 6.54 37.94
CA LYS A 201 -14.67 6.55 37.06
C LYS A 201 -15.62 5.35 37.27
N LEU A 202 -15.10 4.21 37.71
CA LEU A 202 -15.84 2.96 37.91
C LEU A 202 -16.30 2.73 39.36
N ASN A 203 -16.04 3.66 40.29
CA ASN A 203 -16.39 3.56 41.72
C ASN A 203 -15.95 2.23 42.38
N LEU A 204 -14.76 1.74 42.03
CA LEU A 204 -14.25 0.48 42.61
C LEU A 204 -13.75 0.69 44.06
N PRO A 205 -13.90 -0.31 44.95
CA PRO A 205 -13.55 -0.18 46.37
C PRO A 205 -12.07 0.20 46.59
N GLU A 206 -11.82 1.09 47.55
CA GLU A 206 -10.51 1.69 47.87
C GLU A 206 -9.48 0.69 48.43
N ASN A 207 -9.91 -0.46 48.94
CA ASN A 207 -9.05 -1.39 49.69
C ASN A 207 -8.27 -2.39 48.82
N GLN A 208 -7.93 -2.06 47.57
CA GLN A 208 -6.99 -2.87 46.77
C GLN A 208 -5.58 -2.24 46.73
N PRO A 209 -4.50 -3.04 46.78
CA PRO A 209 -3.14 -2.58 47.09
C PRO A 209 -2.45 -1.63 46.08
N SER A 210 -3.14 -1.10 45.07
CA SER A 210 -2.51 -0.25 44.05
C SER A 210 -2.67 1.26 44.31
N ALA A 211 -3.27 1.69 45.42
CA ALA A 211 -3.61 3.09 45.70
C ALA A 211 -3.16 3.63 47.07
N VAL A 212 -2.33 2.91 47.84
CA VAL A 212 -1.94 3.33 49.20
C VAL A 212 -0.43 3.61 49.27
N LEU A 213 -0.06 4.86 49.04
CA LEU A 213 1.01 5.51 49.81
C LEU A 213 0.33 6.52 50.74
N THR A 214 -0.34 6.01 51.77
CA THR A 214 -0.83 6.86 52.86
C THR A 214 0.34 7.34 53.69
N ASN A 215 0.75 8.59 53.49
CA ASN A 215 1.24 9.43 54.57
C ASN A 215 0.08 10.27 55.10
N ARG A 216 -0.79 9.65 55.90
CA ARG A 216 -1.48 10.36 56.98
C ARG A 216 -1.15 9.64 58.29
N ARG A 217 -0.43 10.34 59.16
CA ARG A 217 -0.30 10.04 60.58
C ARG A 217 -1.69 9.89 61.19
N ALA A 218 -1.97 8.72 61.76
CA ALA A 218 -2.79 8.58 62.97
C ALA A 218 -2.47 7.22 63.61
N GLN A 219 -2.23 7.25 64.92
CA GLN A 219 -1.88 6.14 65.79
C GLN A 219 -2.93 5.02 65.74
N LEU A 220 -2.51 3.76 65.91
CA LEU A 220 -2.99 2.88 66.99
C LEU A 220 -2.18 1.56 67.02
N SER A 221 -1.66 1.33 68.22
CA SER A 221 -1.00 0.17 68.84
C SER A 221 -1.66 -1.21 68.64
N GLY A 222 -0.85 -2.27 68.56
CA GLY A 222 -1.22 -3.63 68.99
C GLY A 222 -0.62 -4.76 68.13
N PRO A 223 -0.02 -5.81 68.71
CA PRO A 223 0.74 -6.82 67.98
C PRO A 223 -0.16 -7.95 67.48
N ALA A 224 0.06 -8.46 66.28
CA ALA A 224 -0.55 -9.72 65.86
C ALA A 224 0.41 -10.53 64.97
N GLU A 225 0.74 -11.68 65.54
CA GLU A 225 1.45 -12.84 65.06
C GLU A 225 1.20 -13.24 63.60
N CYS A 226 2.25 -13.80 63.01
CA CYS A 226 2.20 -14.63 61.82
C CYS A 226 1.67 -16.04 62.19
N PRO A 227 0.80 -16.64 61.36
CA PRO A 227 0.88 -18.07 61.15
C PRO A 227 1.06 -18.42 59.67
N THR A 228 2.10 -19.21 59.47
CA THR A 228 2.54 -19.88 58.26
C THR A 228 1.51 -20.82 57.62
N ARG A 229 1.73 -21.01 56.31
CA ARG A 229 1.59 -22.27 55.54
C ARG A 229 0.29 -22.43 54.75
N HIS A 230 0.38 -22.25 53.43
CA HIS A 230 0.06 -23.30 52.44
C HIS A 230 0.88 -23.05 51.16
N GLN A 231 1.64 -24.07 50.76
CA GLN A 231 2.33 -24.17 49.49
C GLN A 231 1.34 -23.94 48.34
N LYS A 232 1.63 -22.98 47.46
CA LYS A 232 1.07 -22.94 46.12
C LYS A 232 2.22 -22.86 45.13
N THR A 233 2.08 -23.68 44.10
CA THR A 233 3.01 -24.00 43.02
C THR A 233 3.52 -22.77 42.26
N ALA A 234 4.70 -22.89 41.65
CA ALA A 234 5.40 -21.87 40.87
C ALA A 234 4.53 -21.22 39.76
N GLU A 235 3.47 -21.89 39.31
CA GLU A 235 2.45 -21.38 38.39
C GLU A 235 1.75 -20.08 38.86
N GLN A 236 1.62 -19.84 40.18
CA GLN A 236 0.88 -18.67 40.68
C GLN A 236 1.75 -17.43 40.95
N ALA A 237 3.09 -17.54 40.87
CA ALA A 237 3.99 -16.40 40.99
C ALA A 237 4.34 -15.73 39.64
N MET A 238 4.07 -16.42 38.52
CA MET A 238 4.39 -16.01 37.14
C MET A 238 3.33 -15.12 36.45
N ILE A 239 2.26 -14.72 37.14
CA ILE A 239 1.24 -13.84 36.54
C ILE A 239 1.67 -12.37 36.63
N ALA A 240 2.51 -11.97 35.66
CA ALA A 240 2.57 -10.59 35.17
C ALA A 240 2.69 -10.54 33.63
N ALA A 241 2.29 -11.62 32.95
CA ALA A 241 1.96 -11.65 31.53
C ALA A 241 0.44 -11.78 31.41
N VAL A 242 -0.26 -10.69 31.11
CA VAL A 242 -1.70 -10.75 30.87
C VAL A 242 -1.89 -11.15 29.40
N ARG A 243 -2.26 -12.41 29.15
CA ARG A 243 -2.80 -12.84 27.86
C ARG A 243 -4.23 -12.34 27.77
N LEU A 244 -4.45 -11.30 26.96
CA LEU A 244 -5.79 -10.82 26.67
C LEU A 244 -6.36 -11.69 25.53
N PRO A 245 -7.49 -12.40 25.72
CA PRO A 245 -8.10 -13.15 24.63
C PRO A 245 -8.60 -12.20 23.54
N PRO A 246 -8.68 -12.64 22.28
CA PRO A 246 -9.39 -11.89 21.25
C PRO A 246 -10.83 -11.69 21.71
N HIS A 247 -11.35 -10.47 21.55
CA HIS A 247 -12.76 -10.19 21.77
C HIS A 247 -13.60 -11.11 20.87
N ARG A 248 -14.12 -12.19 21.45
CA ARG A 248 -15.15 -13.01 20.80
C ARG A 248 -16.53 -12.36 21.03
N PRO A 249 -17.38 -12.32 20.00
CA PRO A 249 -18.77 -11.91 20.14
C PRO A 249 -19.51 -12.88 21.07
N ILE A 250 -20.40 -12.34 21.90
CA ILE A 250 -21.26 -13.09 22.81
C ILE A 250 -22.26 -13.88 21.96
N ALA A 251 -22.00 -15.16 21.75
CA ALA A 251 -22.94 -16.11 21.15
C ALA A 251 -23.55 -17.02 22.23
N ALA A 252 -24.86 -16.86 22.42
CA ALA A 252 -25.86 -17.82 22.85
C ALA A 252 -25.47 -18.93 23.86
N LEU A 253 -25.92 -18.76 25.11
CA LEU A 253 -26.36 -19.85 25.98
C LEU A 253 -27.89 -19.90 25.94
N ALA A 254 -28.45 -20.69 25.03
CA ALA A 254 -29.85 -21.09 25.07
C ALA A 254 -29.92 -22.49 25.70
N ASP A 255 -30.03 -22.54 27.03
CA ASP A 255 -30.32 -23.78 27.74
C ASP A 255 -31.83 -23.93 27.94
N GLY A 256 -32.30 -25.12 27.57
CA GLY A 256 -33.71 -25.47 27.45
C GLY A 256 -34.43 -25.44 28.78
N ARG A 257 -35.48 -24.61 28.86
CA ARG A 257 -36.65 -24.77 29.74
C ARG A 257 -37.67 -23.70 29.37
N MET A 258 -38.51 -23.95 28.36
CA MET A 258 -39.87 -23.38 28.21
C MET A 258 -40.53 -23.79 26.88
N ALA A 259 -40.46 -25.07 26.50
CA ALA A 259 -41.18 -25.59 25.33
C ALA A 259 -42.55 -26.22 25.65
N ALA A 260 -42.98 -26.27 26.92
CA ALA A 260 -44.21 -26.98 27.32
C ALA A 260 -45.34 -26.09 27.87
N ILE A 261 -45.17 -24.76 27.93
CA ILE A 261 -46.17 -23.86 28.54
C ILE A 261 -46.69 -22.78 27.57
N LYS A 262 -46.11 -22.62 26.38
CA LYS A 262 -46.61 -21.67 25.35
C LYS A 262 -47.61 -22.26 24.35
N ALA A 263 -47.85 -23.58 24.36
CA ALA A 263 -48.72 -24.23 23.38
C ALA A 263 -50.21 -24.23 23.75
N ILE A 264 -50.60 -23.83 24.96
CA ILE A 264 -52.01 -23.91 25.42
C ILE A 264 -52.68 -22.53 25.51
N THR A 265 -51.92 -21.43 25.41
CA THR A 265 -52.48 -20.06 25.47
C THR A 265 -52.70 -19.41 24.10
N PHE A 266 -52.26 -20.04 23.00
CA PHE A 266 -52.36 -19.49 21.65
C PHE A 266 -53.61 -19.94 20.87
N ALA A 267 -54.41 -20.85 21.42
CA ALA A 267 -55.58 -21.41 20.74
C ALA A 267 -56.92 -20.72 21.08
N LEU A 268 -56.92 -19.64 21.86
CA LEU A 268 -58.16 -18.99 22.32
C LEU A 268 -58.25 -17.48 22.06
N LEU A 269 -57.32 -16.90 21.29
CA LEU A 269 -57.38 -15.51 20.82
C LEU A 269 -57.40 -15.39 19.28
N ALA A 270 -57.78 -16.46 18.57
CA ALA A 270 -57.91 -16.49 17.11
C ALA A 270 -59.36 -16.26 16.64
N LEU A 271 -60.16 -15.50 17.40
CA LEU A 271 -61.49 -15.06 17.01
C LEU A 271 -61.60 -13.58 17.35
N THR A 272 -61.94 -12.80 16.31
CA THR A 272 -62.07 -11.34 16.25
C THR A 272 -60.78 -10.53 16.16
N MET A 273 -60.16 -10.47 14.97
CA MET A 273 -59.76 -9.20 14.34
C MET A 273 -59.66 -9.39 12.81
N SER A 274 -60.46 -8.62 12.08
CA SER A 274 -60.33 -8.45 10.63
C SER A 274 -59.02 -7.71 10.34
N SER A 275 -57.96 -8.39 9.91
CA SER A 275 -56.73 -7.72 9.47
C SER A 275 -56.92 -7.17 8.06
N ALA A 276 -56.90 -5.85 7.91
CA ALA A 276 -56.69 -5.23 6.60
C ALA A 276 -55.37 -5.75 6.01
N THR A 277 -55.39 -6.15 4.74
CA THR A 277 -54.21 -6.64 4.02
C THR A 277 -53.19 -5.51 3.86
N LYS A 278 -51.97 -5.68 4.39
CA LYS A 278 -50.88 -4.70 4.22
C LYS A 278 -50.46 -4.61 2.73
N PRO A 279 -50.11 -3.42 2.21
CA PRO A 279 -49.67 -3.25 0.82
C PRO A 279 -48.44 -4.10 0.48
N LYS A 280 -48.37 -4.64 -0.73
CA LYS A 280 -47.20 -5.41 -1.20
C LYS A 280 -46.32 -4.64 -2.18
N GLU A 281 -46.77 -3.47 -2.62
CA GLU A 281 -46.07 -2.64 -3.58
C GLU A 281 -45.21 -1.58 -2.86
N LEU A 282 -43.94 -1.49 -3.24
CA LEU A 282 -43.00 -0.45 -2.83
C LEU A 282 -42.66 0.43 -4.03
N ILE A 283 -42.79 1.74 -3.87
CA ILE A 283 -42.42 2.74 -4.89
C ILE A 283 -41.22 3.51 -4.34
N ILE A 284 -40.08 3.44 -5.03
CA ILE A 284 -38.88 4.20 -4.64
C ILE A 284 -38.79 5.46 -5.49
N VAL A 285 -38.71 6.61 -4.84
CA VAL A 285 -38.69 7.92 -5.48
C VAL A 285 -37.48 8.74 -5.03
N THR A 286 -36.95 9.56 -5.93
CA THR A 286 -35.87 10.50 -5.62
C THR A 286 -36.03 11.78 -6.43
N VAL A 287 -35.31 12.83 -6.05
CA VAL A 287 -35.28 14.11 -6.75
C VAL A 287 -33.86 14.38 -7.23
N ALA A 288 -33.70 14.55 -8.54
CA ALA A 288 -32.42 14.90 -9.16
C ALA A 288 -32.65 15.80 -10.37
N THR A 289 -31.91 16.90 -10.43
CA THR A 289 -31.93 17.85 -11.56
C THR A 289 -31.00 17.42 -12.69
N GLU A 290 -29.91 16.74 -12.34
CA GLU A 290 -28.83 16.33 -13.24
C GLU A 290 -28.52 14.83 -13.08
N GLU A 291 -28.00 14.21 -14.15
CA GLU A 291 -27.62 12.80 -14.14
C GLU A 291 -26.15 12.63 -13.74
N THR A 292 -25.88 12.78 -12.45
CA THR A 292 -24.53 12.60 -11.86
C THR A 292 -24.15 11.13 -11.71
N ASP A 293 -22.86 10.84 -11.48
CA ASP A 293 -22.40 9.47 -11.23
C ASP A 293 -23.00 8.87 -9.94
N GLY A 294 -23.29 9.74 -8.96
CA GLY A 294 -24.04 9.36 -7.76
C GLY A 294 -25.46 8.86 -8.06
N LEU A 295 -26.19 9.57 -8.92
CA LEU A 295 -27.52 9.13 -9.37
C LEU A 295 -27.44 7.83 -10.18
N ARG A 296 -26.44 7.70 -11.07
CA ARG A 296 -26.21 6.47 -11.84
C ARG A 296 -25.97 5.27 -10.92
N ARG A 297 -25.20 5.44 -9.84
CA ARG A 297 -25.02 4.41 -8.80
C ARG A 297 -26.34 4.05 -8.11
N LEU A 298 -27.15 5.04 -7.72
CA LEU A 298 -28.44 4.78 -7.09
C LEU A 298 -29.38 4.00 -8.02
N MET A 299 -29.50 4.43 -9.28
CA MET A 299 -30.28 3.74 -10.30
C MET A 299 -29.83 2.30 -10.51
N ARG A 300 -28.51 2.07 -10.60
CA ARG A 300 -27.92 0.74 -10.73
C ARG A 300 -28.27 -0.15 -9.53
N THR A 301 -27.96 0.31 -8.32
CA THR A 301 -28.18 -0.49 -7.10
C THR A 301 -29.66 -0.77 -6.82
N ALA A 302 -30.56 0.12 -7.25
CA ALA A 302 -31.99 -0.13 -7.28
C ALA A 302 -32.36 -1.23 -8.29
N GLN A 303 -31.86 -1.14 -9.52
CA GLN A 303 -32.10 -2.12 -10.58
C GLN A 303 -31.56 -3.52 -10.23
N ASP A 304 -30.38 -3.61 -9.62
CA ASP A 304 -29.75 -4.86 -9.16
C ASP A 304 -30.59 -5.60 -8.09
N HIS A 305 -31.52 -4.89 -7.46
CA HIS A 305 -32.46 -5.41 -6.47
C HIS A 305 -33.92 -5.44 -6.98
N ASP A 306 -34.10 -5.42 -8.30
CA ASP A 306 -35.40 -5.49 -8.99
C ASP A 306 -36.34 -4.29 -8.69
N HIS A 307 -35.77 -3.12 -8.37
CA HIS A 307 -36.55 -1.90 -8.14
C HIS A 307 -36.57 -0.98 -9.35
N HIS A 308 -37.72 -0.35 -9.59
CA HIS A 308 -37.82 0.79 -10.51
C HIS A 308 -37.76 2.10 -9.73
N LEU A 309 -36.65 2.85 -9.89
CA LEU A 309 -36.46 4.16 -9.26
C LEU A 309 -37.12 5.26 -10.10
N PHE A 310 -38.06 5.99 -9.50
CA PHE A 310 -38.66 7.17 -10.14
C PHE A 310 -37.88 8.43 -9.79
N VAL A 311 -37.25 9.04 -10.80
CA VAL A 311 -36.46 10.26 -10.64
C VAL A 311 -37.29 11.47 -11.10
N TYR A 312 -37.57 12.39 -10.18
CA TYR A 312 -38.31 13.62 -10.46
C TYR A 312 -37.38 14.85 -10.48
N GLY A 313 -37.79 15.90 -11.20
CA GLY A 313 -37.02 17.15 -11.32
C GLY A 313 -35.95 17.15 -12.43
N ARG A 314 -35.83 16.09 -13.24
CA ARG A 314 -34.87 16.03 -14.34
C ARG A 314 -35.07 17.20 -15.31
N GLY A 315 -34.01 17.96 -15.55
CA GLY A 315 -34.02 19.13 -16.46
C GLY A 315 -34.58 20.41 -15.86
N GLU A 316 -35.05 20.41 -14.60
CA GLU A 316 -35.30 21.65 -13.86
C GLU A 316 -33.97 22.23 -13.34
N GLN A 317 -33.86 23.56 -13.31
CA GLN A 317 -32.74 24.24 -12.67
C GLN A 317 -32.83 24.08 -11.14
N TRP A 318 -31.71 23.74 -10.50
CA TRP A 318 -31.63 23.67 -9.04
C TRP A 318 -31.63 25.07 -8.42
N ASN A 319 -32.68 25.39 -7.66
CA ASN A 319 -32.89 26.61 -6.90
C ASN A 319 -32.82 26.38 -5.37
N GLY A 320 -32.53 25.15 -4.93
CA GLY A 320 -32.54 24.77 -3.52
C GLY A 320 -31.33 25.22 -2.69
N GLY A 321 -30.49 26.12 -3.20
CA GLY A 321 -29.26 26.59 -2.53
C GLY A 321 -28.10 25.58 -2.59
N ASP A 322 -26.91 25.99 -2.15
CA ASP A 322 -25.75 25.08 -2.07
C ASP A 322 -25.77 24.28 -0.76
N MET A 323 -26.45 23.13 -0.82
CA MET A 323 -26.60 22.20 0.30
C MET A 323 -25.30 21.55 0.77
N ARG A 324 -24.16 21.82 0.13
CA ARG A 324 -22.83 21.35 0.62
C ARG A 324 -22.35 22.15 1.83
N TYR A 325 -22.71 23.43 1.88
CA TYR A 325 -22.19 24.38 2.87
C TYR A 325 -23.30 25.05 3.69
N TYR A 326 -24.53 25.14 3.17
CA TYR A 326 -25.63 25.88 3.78
C TYR A 326 -26.92 25.07 3.84
N GLN A 327 -27.88 25.60 4.60
CA GLN A 327 -29.27 25.12 4.64
C GLN A 327 -29.94 25.26 3.27
N GLY A 328 -30.87 24.35 2.95
CA GLY A 328 -31.59 24.38 1.67
C GLY A 328 -32.33 23.09 1.35
N GLY A 329 -32.75 22.92 0.10
CA GLY A 329 -33.40 21.68 -0.37
C GLY A 329 -34.93 21.69 -0.37
N GLY A 330 -35.58 22.78 0.00
CA GLY A 330 -37.03 22.95 -0.04
C GLY A 330 -37.65 22.66 -1.42
N GLN A 331 -36.89 22.88 -2.50
CA GLN A 331 -37.28 22.50 -3.86
C GLN A 331 -37.62 21.00 -3.97
N LYS A 332 -36.96 20.12 -3.20
CA LYS A 332 -37.26 18.68 -3.17
C LYS A 332 -38.69 18.43 -2.69
N ILE A 333 -39.15 19.16 -1.67
CA ILE A 333 -40.50 19.04 -1.11
C ILE A 333 -41.55 19.44 -2.17
N ARG A 334 -41.32 20.57 -2.87
CA ARG A 334 -42.21 21.04 -3.95
C ARG A 334 -42.31 20.00 -5.06
N ILE A 335 -41.17 19.56 -5.61
CA ILE A 335 -41.13 18.60 -6.72
C ILE A 335 -41.81 17.29 -6.32
N LEU A 336 -41.52 16.79 -5.11
CA LEU A 336 -42.08 15.53 -4.64
C LEU A 336 -43.58 15.63 -4.40
N ARG A 337 -44.06 16.72 -3.77
CA ARG A 337 -45.50 16.96 -3.58
C ARG A 337 -46.25 16.96 -4.92
N ASP A 338 -45.72 17.68 -5.90
CA ASP A 338 -46.36 17.81 -7.21
C ASP A 338 -46.35 16.47 -7.97
N ALA A 339 -45.26 15.70 -7.87
CA ALA A 339 -45.15 14.36 -8.47
C ALA A 339 -46.10 13.34 -7.82
N LEU A 340 -46.23 13.35 -6.49
CA LEU A 340 -47.02 12.38 -5.74
C LEU A 340 -48.52 12.64 -5.75
N LYS A 341 -48.96 13.78 -6.28
CA LYS A 341 -50.38 14.13 -6.45
C LYS A 341 -51.18 13.07 -7.21
N ASN A 342 -50.55 12.39 -8.16
CA ASN A 342 -51.17 11.33 -8.96
C ASN A 342 -51.21 9.97 -8.24
N TYR A 343 -50.50 9.82 -7.12
CA TYR A 343 -50.40 8.58 -6.36
C TYR A 343 -51.25 8.60 -5.08
N LYS A 344 -51.82 9.74 -4.69
CA LYS A 344 -52.49 9.96 -3.39
C LYS A 344 -53.51 8.88 -2.95
N ASP A 345 -54.18 8.23 -3.91
CA ASP A 345 -55.22 7.22 -3.65
C ASP A 345 -54.71 5.77 -3.84
N LYS A 346 -53.40 5.58 -4.10
CA LYS A 346 -52.79 4.28 -4.38
C LYS A 346 -52.48 3.55 -3.08
N ASP A 347 -52.91 2.29 -2.99
CA ASP A 347 -52.62 1.39 -1.86
C ASP A 347 -51.20 0.81 -1.97
N ALA A 348 -50.19 1.63 -1.68
CA ALA A 348 -48.79 1.29 -1.75
C ALA A 348 -47.98 1.96 -0.63
N VAL A 349 -46.75 1.48 -0.42
CA VAL A 349 -45.74 2.15 0.41
C VAL A 349 -44.79 2.90 -0.52
N ILE A 350 -44.44 4.12 -0.15
CA ILE A 350 -43.46 4.92 -0.88
C ILE A 350 -42.23 5.15 0.00
N MET A 351 -41.06 5.06 -0.61
CA MET A 351 -39.77 5.36 0.02
C MET A 351 -39.09 6.46 -0.77
N PHE A 352 -38.90 7.61 -0.12
CA PHE A 352 -38.08 8.69 -0.62
C PHE A 352 -36.63 8.47 -0.18
N VAL A 353 -35.72 8.69 -1.12
CA VAL A 353 -34.28 8.71 -0.86
C VAL A 353 -33.63 9.88 -1.59
N ASP A 354 -32.59 10.47 -1.00
CA ASP A 354 -31.72 11.40 -1.69
C ASP A 354 -31.00 10.73 -2.88
N ALA A 355 -30.68 11.50 -3.91
CA ALA A 355 -30.28 10.96 -5.21
C ALA A 355 -28.80 10.58 -5.30
N TYR A 356 -27.91 11.46 -4.83
CA TYR A 356 -26.50 11.44 -5.22
C TYR A 356 -25.61 10.61 -4.28
N ASP A 357 -26.04 10.41 -3.04
CA ASP A 357 -25.29 9.80 -1.95
C ASP A 357 -26.08 8.69 -1.24
N VAL A 358 -26.85 7.91 -2.01
CA VAL A 358 -27.59 6.75 -1.49
C VAL A 358 -27.24 5.47 -2.26
N VAL A 359 -27.28 4.34 -1.54
CA VAL A 359 -27.20 2.98 -2.09
C VAL A 359 -28.37 2.14 -1.56
N VAL A 360 -29.05 1.41 -2.46
CA VAL A 360 -30.07 0.41 -2.11
C VAL A 360 -29.43 -0.97 -2.05
N ASN A 361 -29.68 -1.71 -0.97
CA ASN A 361 -28.97 -2.96 -0.66
C ASN A 361 -29.91 -4.15 -0.35
N ALA A 362 -31.20 -4.06 -0.67
CA ALA A 362 -32.15 -5.16 -0.49
C ALA A 362 -33.33 -5.10 -1.46
N LYS A 363 -33.99 -6.25 -1.63
CA LYS A 363 -35.22 -6.41 -2.43
C LYS A 363 -36.46 -5.93 -1.68
N THR A 364 -37.55 -5.71 -2.42
CA THR A 364 -38.84 -5.19 -1.91
C THR A 364 -39.41 -5.97 -0.74
N ASP A 365 -39.33 -7.30 -0.78
CA ASP A 365 -39.82 -8.18 0.28
C ASP A 365 -39.12 -7.91 1.61
N ILE A 366 -37.79 -7.77 1.61
CA ILE A 366 -37.00 -7.48 2.81
C ILE A 366 -37.28 -6.07 3.34
N ILE A 367 -37.35 -5.06 2.46
CA ILE A 367 -37.61 -3.67 2.86
C ILE A 367 -38.99 -3.55 3.52
N LEU A 368 -40.02 -4.11 2.88
CA LEU A 368 -41.39 -4.07 3.41
C LEU A 368 -41.54 -4.92 4.67
N ASP A 369 -40.90 -6.08 4.76
CA ASP A 369 -40.89 -6.93 5.96
C ASP A 369 -40.38 -6.14 7.17
N ARG A 370 -39.23 -5.46 7.04
CA ARG A 370 -38.67 -4.63 8.12
C ARG A 370 -39.58 -3.46 8.48
N PHE A 371 -40.15 -2.78 7.49
CA PHE A 371 -41.11 -1.71 7.75
C PHE A 371 -42.34 -2.21 8.53
N TYR A 372 -42.86 -3.38 8.18
CA TYR A 372 -44.07 -3.93 8.78
C TYR A 372 -43.87 -4.62 10.12
N HIS A 373 -42.68 -5.16 10.38
CA HIS A 373 -42.36 -5.89 11.61
C HIS A 373 -41.69 -5.01 12.66
N GLU A 374 -40.74 -4.16 12.28
CA GLU A 374 -40.01 -3.30 13.23
C GLU A 374 -40.81 -2.02 13.56
N PHE A 375 -41.72 -1.60 12.68
CA PHE A 375 -42.50 -0.36 12.81
C PHE A 375 -44.01 -0.59 12.66
N ASP A 376 -44.54 -1.63 13.29
CA ASP A 376 -45.96 -2.05 13.23
C ASP A 376 -46.98 -0.94 13.58
N ASN A 377 -46.60 0.00 14.44
CA ASN A 377 -47.42 1.11 14.89
C ASN A 377 -47.21 2.42 14.12
N ALA A 378 -46.17 2.49 13.28
CA ALA A 378 -45.85 3.68 12.50
C ALA A 378 -46.61 3.70 11.16
N ARG A 379 -46.91 4.89 10.66
CA ARG A 379 -47.37 5.08 9.27
C ARG A 379 -46.31 5.72 8.38
N ILE A 380 -45.39 6.47 9.00
CA ILE A 380 -44.25 7.10 8.36
C ILE A 380 -43.02 6.83 9.24
N VAL A 381 -41.92 6.41 8.63
CA VAL A 381 -40.63 6.17 9.30
C VAL A 381 -39.57 7.01 8.59
N PHE A 382 -38.88 7.85 9.36
CA PHE A 382 -37.72 8.61 8.90
C PHE A 382 -36.41 7.93 9.31
N GLY A 383 -35.36 8.14 8.53
CA GLY A 383 -34.00 7.85 8.97
C GLY A 383 -33.64 8.67 10.21
N ALA A 384 -32.85 8.07 11.10
CA ALA A 384 -32.35 8.76 12.30
C ALA A 384 -30.84 9.02 12.21
N GLU A 385 -30.37 10.08 12.86
CA GLU A 385 -28.96 10.46 12.91
C GLU A 385 -28.49 10.95 14.28
N GLY A 386 -27.16 11.06 14.44
CA GLY A 386 -26.52 11.44 15.70
C GLY A 386 -26.51 12.94 16.00
N PHE A 387 -26.81 13.79 15.01
CA PHE A 387 -26.72 15.24 15.12
C PHE A 387 -28.11 15.89 14.99
N CYS A 388 -28.40 16.88 15.84
CA CYS A 388 -29.58 17.73 15.67
C CYS A 388 -29.20 18.86 14.72
N TRP A 389 -29.56 18.73 13.45
CA TRP A 389 -29.26 19.69 12.39
C TRP A 389 -30.57 20.11 11.68
N PRO A 390 -30.69 21.38 11.22
CA PRO A 390 -29.70 22.45 11.33
C PRO A 390 -29.69 23.19 12.67
N ASP A 391 -30.81 23.20 13.39
CA ASP A 391 -30.94 23.92 14.67
C ASP A 391 -30.69 22.99 15.87
N LYS A 392 -29.55 23.21 16.55
CA LYS A 392 -29.13 22.42 17.71
C LYS A 392 -30.00 22.68 18.95
N GLU A 393 -30.68 23.82 19.05
CA GLU A 393 -31.51 24.16 20.21
C GLU A 393 -32.76 23.27 20.30
N LEU A 394 -33.21 22.75 19.15
CA LEU A 394 -34.34 21.84 19.05
C LEU A 394 -34.09 20.46 19.68
N ALA A 395 -32.82 20.11 19.96
CA ALA A 395 -32.45 18.82 20.55
C ALA A 395 -33.17 18.53 21.89
N THR A 396 -33.52 19.57 22.64
CA THR A 396 -34.25 19.44 23.92
C THR A 396 -35.72 19.05 23.74
N LYS A 397 -36.32 19.38 22.59
CA LYS A 397 -37.72 19.11 22.27
C LYS A 397 -37.95 17.69 21.73
N TYR A 398 -36.90 17.03 21.23
CA TYR A 398 -37.00 15.65 20.76
C TYR A 398 -37.39 14.70 21.90
N PRO A 399 -38.21 13.67 21.65
CA PRO A 399 -38.41 12.58 22.60
C PRO A 399 -37.06 11.97 23.05
N LEU A 400 -36.98 11.53 24.30
CA LEU A 400 -35.82 10.81 24.79
C LEU A 400 -35.85 9.38 24.23
N VAL A 401 -34.74 8.96 23.64
CA VAL A 401 -34.52 7.61 23.13
C VAL A 401 -33.56 6.91 24.09
N SER A 402 -33.94 5.76 24.62
CA SER A 402 -33.13 5.00 25.57
C SER A 402 -31.90 4.37 24.91
N PHE A 403 -32.04 3.94 23.66
CA PHE A 403 -31.00 3.29 22.87
C PHE A 403 -31.22 3.58 21.38
N GLY A 404 -30.19 4.09 20.69
CA GLY A 404 -30.25 4.45 19.27
C GLY A 404 -30.04 5.94 18.98
N LYS A 405 -30.09 6.29 17.68
CA LYS A 405 -30.00 7.66 17.17
C LYS A 405 -31.31 8.42 17.44
N ARG A 406 -31.21 9.71 17.78
CA ARG A 406 -32.33 10.50 18.34
C ARG A 406 -32.97 11.47 17.36
N TYR A 407 -32.21 11.98 16.39
CA TYR A 407 -32.63 13.11 15.57
C TYR A 407 -33.06 12.65 14.18
N LEU A 408 -33.97 13.40 13.56
CA LEU A 408 -34.54 13.09 12.24
C LEU A 408 -33.55 13.47 11.13
N ASN A 409 -33.42 12.63 10.10
CA ASN A 409 -32.75 12.95 8.84
C ASN A 409 -33.78 12.93 7.68
N SER A 410 -33.85 13.99 6.88
CA SER A 410 -34.84 14.11 5.78
C SER A 410 -34.43 13.42 4.48
N GLY A 411 -33.17 13.01 4.35
CA GLY A 411 -32.67 12.38 3.12
C GLY A 411 -33.23 10.98 2.90
N LEU A 412 -33.85 10.37 3.91
CA LEU A 412 -34.44 9.03 3.85
C LEU A 412 -35.74 8.96 4.66
N TYR A 413 -36.83 8.55 4.01
CA TYR A 413 -38.07 8.20 4.73
C TYR A 413 -38.97 7.29 3.90
N MET A 414 -39.83 6.53 4.58
CA MET A 414 -40.83 5.69 3.93
C MET A 414 -42.16 5.67 4.70
N GLY A 415 -43.26 5.45 3.99
CA GLY A 415 -44.58 5.35 4.61
C GLY A 415 -45.69 5.04 3.61
N TYR A 416 -46.92 4.94 4.12
CA TYR A 416 -48.10 4.78 3.26
C TYR A 416 -48.28 6.03 2.38
N VAL A 417 -48.59 5.84 1.10
CA VAL A 417 -48.67 6.94 0.12
C VAL A 417 -49.62 8.05 0.57
N SER A 418 -50.78 7.69 1.13
CA SER A 418 -51.77 8.66 1.64
C SER A 418 -51.20 9.58 2.72
N ASP A 419 -50.38 9.05 3.62
CA ASP A 419 -49.84 9.78 4.77
C ASP A 419 -48.62 10.61 4.37
N ILE A 420 -47.76 10.08 3.49
CA ILE A 420 -46.64 10.84 2.92
C ILE A 420 -47.16 12.04 2.11
N TYR A 421 -48.18 11.84 1.26
CA TYR A 421 -48.76 12.93 0.50
C TYR A 421 -49.40 13.99 1.42
N LYS A 422 -50.15 13.56 2.46
CA LYS A 422 -50.71 14.47 3.47
C LYS A 422 -49.62 15.27 4.20
N MET A 423 -48.49 14.65 4.53
CA MET A 423 -47.34 15.32 5.15
C MET A 423 -46.71 16.36 4.21
N LEU A 424 -46.54 16.04 2.92
CA LEU A 424 -46.00 16.97 1.93
C LEU A 424 -46.94 18.15 1.60
N GLU A 425 -48.26 17.94 1.67
CA GLU A 425 -49.24 19.04 1.54
C GLU A 425 -49.12 20.07 2.68
N MET A 426 -48.71 19.67 3.88
CA MET A 426 -48.44 20.59 4.99
C MET A 426 -47.25 21.51 4.73
N GLY A 427 -46.40 21.18 3.74
CA GLY A 427 -45.26 21.98 3.28
C GLY A 427 -45.59 22.92 2.11
N ALA A 428 -46.87 23.25 1.87
CA ALA A 428 -47.27 24.03 0.69
C ALA A 428 -46.61 25.42 0.59
N GLU A 429 -46.30 26.03 1.74
CA GLU A 429 -45.72 27.37 1.86
C GLU A 429 -44.18 27.38 1.94
N VAL A 430 -43.53 26.20 1.88
CA VAL A 430 -42.06 26.07 1.93
C VAL A 430 -41.46 26.62 0.62
N LYS A 431 -40.52 27.55 0.73
CA LYS A 431 -39.82 28.10 -0.44
C LYS A 431 -38.77 27.12 -0.94
N ASP A 432 -38.43 27.22 -2.23
CA ASP A 432 -37.40 26.35 -2.83
C ASP A 432 -36.05 26.42 -2.07
N THR A 433 -35.70 27.58 -1.52
CA THR A 433 -34.47 27.83 -0.74
C THR A 433 -34.53 27.46 0.74
N ASP A 434 -35.71 27.15 1.26
CA ASP A 434 -35.86 26.79 2.68
C ASP A 434 -35.25 25.40 2.94
N ASP A 435 -34.98 25.09 4.20
CA ASP A 435 -34.35 23.82 4.59
C ASP A 435 -35.38 22.69 4.70
N ASP A 436 -35.18 21.61 3.94
CA ASP A 436 -36.08 20.46 3.97
C ASP A 436 -36.04 19.74 5.31
N GLN A 437 -34.84 19.55 5.88
CA GLN A 437 -34.66 18.88 7.17
C GLN A 437 -35.31 19.65 8.32
N LEU A 438 -35.21 20.98 8.35
CA LEU A 438 -35.84 21.83 9.34
C LEU A 438 -37.37 21.76 9.25
N PHE A 439 -37.93 21.71 8.04
CA PHE A 439 -39.37 21.53 7.84
C PHE A 439 -39.86 20.23 8.47
N PHE A 440 -39.25 19.09 8.12
CA PHE A 440 -39.64 17.79 8.68
C PHE A 440 -39.36 17.68 10.18
N THR A 441 -38.29 18.30 10.68
CA THR A 441 -37.98 18.39 12.10
C THR A 441 -39.09 19.12 12.88
N ASN A 442 -39.51 20.29 12.40
CA ASN A 442 -40.59 21.05 13.05
C ASN A 442 -41.91 20.28 13.05
N LEU A 443 -42.20 19.55 11.96
CA LEU A 443 -43.39 18.70 11.83
C LEU A 443 -43.35 17.50 12.80
N TYR A 444 -42.18 16.91 13.02
CA TYR A 444 -42.00 15.81 13.98
C TYR A 444 -42.04 16.26 15.46
N LEU A 445 -41.57 17.49 15.73
CA LEU A 445 -41.57 18.06 17.07
C LEU A 445 -42.96 18.52 17.53
N ASP A 446 -43.87 18.82 16.60
CA ASP A 446 -45.28 19.03 16.95
C ASP A 446 -45.94 17.69 17.35
N GLU A 447 -46.18 17.55 18.66
CA GLU A 447 -46.74 16.33 19.24
C GLU A 447 -48.09 15.94 18.63
N LYS A 448 -48.92 16.93 18.28
CA LYS A 448 -50.21 16.68 17.65
C LYS A 448 -50.02 16.05 16.27
N THR A 449 -49.23 16.69 15.40
CA THR A 449 -48.97 16.19 14.05
C THR A 449 -48.24 14.84 14.07
N ARG A 450 -47.25 14.66 14.95
CA ARG A 450 -46.52 13.39 15.12
C ARG A 450 -47.46 12.23 15.47
N ASN A 451 -48.42 12.46 16.37
CA ASN A 451 -49.39 11.44 16.78
C ASN A 451 -50.46 11.20 15.70
N ASP A 452 -50.91 12.25 15.02
CA ASP A 452 -51.91 12.17 13.95
C ASP A 452 -51.39 11.39 12.72
N LEU A 453 -50.14 11.62 12.33
CA LEU A 453 -49.47 10.94 11.22
C LEU A 453 -48.69 9.68 11.65
N ARG A 454 -48.63 9.38 12.96
CA ARG A 454 -47.87 8.27 13.56
C ARG A 454 -46.44 8.17 13.00
N ILE A 455 -45.71 9.27 13.12
CA ILE A 455 -44.33 9.38 12.61
C ILE A 455 -43.37 8.76 13.63
N SER A 456 -42.51 7.86 13.15
CA SER A 456 -41.45 7.23 13.94
C SER A 456 -40.07 7.48 13.32
N LEU A 457 -39.02 7.27 14.12
CA LEU A 457 -37.63 7.38 13.68
C LEU A 457 -36.97 5.99 13.72
N ASP A 458 -36.19 5.66 12.71
CA ASP A 458 -35.39 4.44 12.66
C ASP A 458 -34.11 4.57 13.52
N SER A 459 -34.30 4.65 14.84
CA SER A 459 -33.22 4.91 15.81
C SER A 459 -32.12 3.84 15.82
N MET A 460 -32.42 2.60 15.46
CA MET A 460 -31.45 1.47 15.48
C MET A 460 -30.98 1.08 14.06
N SER A 461 -31.31 1.89 13.05
CA SER A 461 -30.90 1.66 11.65
C SER A 461 -31.32 0.29 11.11
N HIS A 462 -32.57 -0.12 11.36
CA HIS A 462 -33.14 -1.34 10.78
C HIS A 462 -33.30 -1.23 9.27
N ILE A 463 -33.66 -0.05 8.77
CA ILE A 463 -33.89 0.20 7.35
C ILE A 463 -32.82 1.16 6.82
N PHE A 464 -32.63 2.28 7.53
CA PHE A 464 -31.86 3.44 7.08
C PHE A 464 -30.57 3.60 7.89
N GLN A 465 -29.43 3.60 7.19
CA GLN A 465 -28.13 3.91 7.76
C GLN A 465 -27.60 5.24 7.23
N ASN A 466 -27.68 6.27 8.07
CA ASN A 466 -26.94 7.52 7.85
C ASN A 466 -25.50 7.34 8.33
N LEU A 467 -24.51 7.68 7.50
CA LEU A 467 -23.10 7.45 7.80
C LEU A 467 -22.46 8.59 8.60
N ASN A 468 -23.02 9.80 8.57
CA ASN A 468 -22.44 10.93 9.30
C ASN A 468 -22.46 10.70 10.81
N GLY A 469 -21.28 10.65 11.43
CA GLY A 469 -21.11 10.33 12.85
C GLY A 469 -21.40 8.86 13.20
N ALA A 470 -21.41 7.97 12.20
CA ALA A 470 -21.62 6.53 12.37
C ALA A 470 -20.74 5.69 11.42
N ALA A 471 -19.63 6.26 10.91
CA ALA A 471 -18.71 5.55 10.02
C ALA A 471 -18.05 4.35 10.72
N ASP A 472 -17.64 4.51 11.99
CA ASP A 472 -17.06 3.43 12.80
C ASP A 472 -18.11 2.42 13.30
N ASP A 473 -19.40 2.74 13.17
CA ASP A 473 -20.51 1.87 13.59
C ASP A 473 -20.81 0.80 12.53
N VAL A 474 -20.24 0.89 11.32
CA VAL A 474 -20.57 0.03 10.19
C VAL A 474 -19.38 -0.74 9.65
N LYS A 475 -19.63 -1.94 9.14
CA LYS A 475 -18.64 -2.74 8.41
C LYS A 475 -19.31 -3.57 7.33
N VAL A 476 -18.52 -3.99 6.33
CA VAL A 476 -18.97 -4.94 5.31
C VAL A 476 -18.75 -6.36 5.84
N GLU A 477 -19.81 -7.16 5.87
CA GLU A 477 -19.74 -8.60 6.11
C GLU A 477 -20.26 -9.37 4.90
N TYR A 478 -19.74 -10.57 4.66
CA TYR A 478 -20.20 -11.44 3.59
C TYR A 478 -21.19 -12.48 4.11
N LYS A 479 -22.44 -12.45 3.62
CA LYS A 479 -23.47 -13.45 3.93
C LYS A 479 -23.89 -14.17 2.67
N ASN A 480 -23.74 -15.50 2.66
CA ASN A 480 -24.00 -16.34 1.49
C ASN A 480 -23.29 -15.85 0.22
N GLY A 481 -22.03 -15.43 0.34
CA GLY A 481 -21.26 -14.87 -0.78
C GLY A 481 -21.40 -13.35 -0.94
N LYS A 482 -22.54 -12.77 -0.57
CA LYS A 482 -22.88 -11.37 -0.85
C LYS A 482 -22.40 -10.41 0.23
N ALA A 483 -21.81 -9.29 -0.19
CA ALA A 483 -21.49 -8.19 0.70
C ALA A 483 -22.76 -7.52 1.25
N GLN A 484 -22.84 -7.38 2.56
CA GLN A 484 -23.89 -6.67 3.29
C GLN A 484 -23.29 -5.71 4.29
N LEU A 485 -23.93 -4.55 4.46
CA LEU A 485 -23.54 -3.61 5.51
C LEU A 485 -24.16 -4.07 6.84
N VAL A 486 -23.34 -4.15 7.87
CA VAL A 486 -23.76 -4.47 9.24
C VAL A 486 -23.42 -3.29 10.14
N ASN A 487 -24.43 -2.81 10.88
CA ASN A 487 -24.21 -1.88 11.97
C ASN A 487 -23.84 -2.69 13.23
N VAL A 488 -22.59 -2.58 13.68
CA VAL A 488 -22.06 -3.39 14.80
C VAL A 488 -22.54 -2.92 16.17
N VAL A 489 -23.00 -1.68 16.28
CA VAL A 489 -23.49 -1.11 17.56
C VAL A 489 -24.88 -1.63 17.88
N TYR A 490 -25.75 -1.71 16.86
CA TYR A 490 -27.14 -2.15 17.02
C TYR A 490 -27.36 -3.60 16.59
N ASN A 491 -26.36 -4.24 15.97
CA ASN A 491 -26.47 -5.57 15.38
C ASN A 491 -27.62 -5.65 14.36
N THR A 492 -27.72 -4.64 13.50
CA THR A 492 -28.70 -4.51 12.41
C THR A 492 -28.01 -4.57 11.04
N GLU A 493 -28.77 -4.85 9.98
CA GLU A 493 -28.23 -5.01 8.61
C GLU A 493 -28.87 -4.00 7.63
N PRO A 494 -28.63 -2.69 7.77
CA PRO A 494 -29.38 -1.66 7.05
C PRO A 494 -29.55 -1.93 5.54
N VAL A 495 -30.75 -1.67 5.00
CA VAL A 495 -31.08 -1.95 3.59
C VAL A 495 -30.93 -0.73 2.67
N VAL A 496 -30.86 0.47 3.23
CA VAL A 496 -30.58 1.71 2.51
C VAL A 496 -29.49 2.46 3.26
N ILE A 497 -28.45 2.86 2.53
CA ILE A 497 -27.24 3.46 3.08
C ILE A 497 -27.11 4.87 2.51
N HIS A 498 -26.96 5.86 3.37
CA HIS A 498 -26.90 7.28 3.01
C HIS A 498 -25.62 7.92 3.52
N GLY A 499 -24.81 8.39 2.57
CA GLY A 499 -23.53 9.06 2.78
C GLY A 499 -23.69 10.54 3.11
N ASN A 500 -24.59 10.87 4.02
CA ASN A 500 -24.96 12.25 4.34
C ASN A 500 -23.77 13.10 4.83
N GLY A 501 -23.83 14.39 4.53
CA GLY A 501 -22.81 15.37 4.94
C GLY A 501 -21.41 15.03 4.40
N PRO A 502 -20.37 14.95 5.25
CA PRO A 502 -19.00 14.68 4.82
C PRO A 502 -18.74 13.20 4.47
N SER A 503 -19.73 12.31 4.61
CA SER A 503 -19.55 10.85 4.53
C SER A 503 -19.58 10.28 3.11
N LYS A 504 -19.67 11.14 2.08
CA LYS A 504 -19.73 10.73 0.67
C LYS A 504 -18.54 9.86 0.25
N LYS A 505 -17.34 10.20 0.72
CA LYS A 505 -16.11 9.43 0.45
C LYS A 505 -16.22 8.01 1.04
N HIS A 506 -16.68 7.92 2.29
CA HIS A 506 -16.86 6.64 2.96
C HIS A 506 -17.94 5.78 2.28
N LEU A 507 -19.05 6.39 1.84
CA LEU A 507 -20.05 5.70 1.03
C LEU A 507 -19.46 5.16 -0.27
N ASN A 508 -18.61 5.92 -0.97
CA ASN A 508 -17.97 5.45 -2.20
C ASN A 508 -17.13 4.19 -1.95
N THR A 509 -16.37 4.15 -0.85
CA THR A 509 -15.60 2.96 -0.43
C THR A 509 -16.52 1.77 -0.17
N LEU A 510 -17.59 1.95 0.62
CA LEU A 510 -18.53 0.87 0.92
C LEU A 510 -19.24 0.36 -0.35
N ALA A 511 -19.62 1.28 -1.25
CA ALA A 511 -20.35 0.99 -2.48
C ALA A 511 -19.54 0.23 -3.54
N ASN A 512 -18.23 0.06 -3.35
CA ASN A 512 -17.45 -0.91 -4.14
C ASN A 512 -17.85 -2.35 -3.82
N TYR A 513 -18.42 -2.61 -2.63
CA TYR A 513 -18.79 -3.93 -2.16
C TYR A 513 -20.31 -4.12 -2.11
N VAL A 514 -21.01 -3.24 -1.39
CA VAL A 514 -22.46 -3.35 -1.17
C VAL A 514 -23.26 -2.95 -2.42
N GLY A 515 -24.57 -3.20 -2.42
CA GLY A 515 -25.42 -2.93 -3.57
C GLY A 515 -25.21 -3.94 -4.71
N ASN A 516 -24.81 -5.17 -4.36
CA ASN A 516 -24.52 -6.28 -5.29
C ASN A 516 -23.32 -6.01 -6.23
N SER A 517 -22.34 -5.20 -5.79
CA SER A 517 -21.13 -4.91 -6.58
C SER A 517 -20.05 -6.00 -6.46
N TYR A 518 -19.82 -6.53 -5.26
CA TYR A 518 -18.77 -7.52 -5.01
C TYR A 518 -19.24 -8.71 -4.15
N SER A 519 -18.66 -9.89 -4.41
CA SER A 519 -18.93 -11.16 -3.74
C SER A 519 -17.60 -11.83 -3.37
N ASN A 520 -17.49 -12.39 -2.17
CA ASN A 520 -16.27 -13.13 -1.80
C ASN A 520 -16.19 -14.52 -2.45
N THR A 521 -17.27 -14.99 -3.09
CA THR A 521 -17.30 -16.24 -3.86
C THR A 521 -17.15 -16.00 -5.36
N ASP A 522 -17.80 -14.95 -5.88
CA ASP A 522 -17.89 -14.70 -7.32
C ASP A 522 -16.92 -13.60 -7.80
N GLY A 523 -16.24 -12.91 -6.88
CA GLY A 523 -15.42 -11.73 -7.15
C GLY A 523 -16.29 -10.52 -7.51
N CYS A 524 -15.83 -9.73 -8.48
CA CYS A 524 -16.59 -8.59 -8.99
C CYS A 524 -17.86 -9.06 -9.73
N VAL A 525 -19.02 -8.89 -9.09
CA VAL A 525 -20.33 -9.25 -9.67
C VAL A 525 -20.67 -8.27 -10.79
N GLN A 526 -20.37 -7.00 -10.57
CA GLN A 526 -20.61 -5.93 -11.55
C GLN A 526 -19.81 -6.11 -12.85
N CYS A 527 -18.67 -6.82 -12.80
CA CYS A 527 -17.82 -7.04 -13.96
C CYS A 527 -18.41 -8.07 -14.94
N LYS A 528 -19.39 -8.88 -14.49
CA LYS A 528 -20.01 -9.98 -15.26
C LYS A 528 -21.29 -9.57 -16.01
N VAL A 529 -21.59 -8.26 -16.08
CA VAL A 529 -22.78 -7.76 -16.77
C VAL A 529 -22.68 -8.04 -18.28
N GLU A 530 -23.81 -8.30 -18.92
CA GLU A 530 -23.87 -8.55 -20.36
C GLU A 530 -23.30 -7.36 -21.14
N LYS A 531 -22.31 -7.63 -21.99
CA LYS A 531 -21.65 -6.59 -22.79
C LYS A 531 -22.61 -6.05 -23.85
N VAL A 532 -22.93 -4.76 -23.75
CA VAL A 532 -23.67 -4.00 -24.78
C VAL A 532 -22.73 -3.63 -25.93
N PHE A 533 -21.46 -3.36 -25.61
CA PHE A 533 -20.41 -3.02 -26.56
C PHE A 533 -19.23 -3.99 -26.42
N ASP A 534 -18.74 -4.47 -27.56
CA ASP A 534 -17.66 -5.47 -27.67
C ASP A 534 -16.92 -5.23 -28.99
N PHE A 535 -15.61 -4.97 -28.93
CA PHE A 535 -14.80 -4.68 -30.12
C PHE A 535 -14.75 -5.87 -31.10
N SER A 536 -15.03 -7.10 -30.65
CA SER A 536 -15.11 -8.26 -31.55
C SER A 536 -16.32 -8.23 -32.49
N ARG A 537 -17.33 -7.40 -32.18
CA ARG A 537 -18.60 -7.28 -32.93
C ARG A 537 -18.72 -5.98 -33.71
N VAL A 538 -17.75 -5.08 -33.58
CA VAL A 538 -17.76 -3.74 -34.19
C VAL A 538 -16.70 -3.69 -35.28
N GLU A 539 -17.07 -3.16 -36.44
CA GLU A 539 -16.14 -2.95 -37.54
C GLU A 539 -15.11 -1.88 -37.16
N LYS A 540 -13.87 -2.01 -37.65
CA LYS A 540 -12.78 -1.06 -37.34
C LYS A 540 -13.13 0.39 -37.70
N ALA A 541 -13.91 0.57 -38.75
CA ALA A 541 -14.41 1.88 -39.19
C ALA A 541 -15.41 2.53 -38.23
N ASP A 542 -15.98 1.77 -37.29
CA ASP A 542 -16.94 2.26 -36.30
C ASP A 542 -16.32 2.34 -34.89
N HIS A 543 -15.01 2.09 -34.77
CA HIS A 543 -14.29 2.30 -33.51
C HIS A 543 -14.35 3.79 -33.09
N PRO A 544 -14.51 4.07 -31.78
CA PRO A 544 -14.47 5.43 -31.24
C PRO A 544 -13.16 6.16 -31.58
N PHE A 545 -13.23 7.48 -31.75
CA PHE A 545 -12.03 8.30 -31.85
C PHE A 545 -11.41 8.51 -30.47
N VAL A 546 -10.11 8.27 -30.36
CA VAL A 546 -9.38 8.36 -29.09
C VAL A 546 -8.21 9.32 -29.23
N SER A 547 -8.09 10.26 -28.29
CA SER A 547 -6.89 11.08 -28.11
C SER A 547 -5.98 10.48 -27.03
N ILE A 548 -4.74 10.17 -27.38
CA ILE A 548 -3.68 9.84 -26.43
C ILE A 548 -2.93 11.13 -26.13
N LEU A 549 -2.89 11.53 -24.87
CA LEU A 549 -2.25 12.77 -24.41
C LEU A 549 -1.03 12.39 -23.56
N ALA A 550 0.15 12.38 -24.19
CA ALA A 550 1.40 11.97 -23.55
C ALA A 550 2.16 13.16 -22.95
N PHE A 551 2.61 13.02 -21.70
CA PHE A 551 3.36 14.05 -20.97
C PHE A 551 4.75 13.57 -20.55
N ILE A 552 5.78 14.24 -21.08
CA ILE A 552 7.19 14.08 -20.69
C ILE A 552 7.61 15.39 -20.00
N GLN A 553 7.29 15.48 -18.71
CA GLN A 553 7.41 16.72 -17.93
C GLN A 553 8.63 16.80 -17.00
N LYS A 554 9.21 15.63 -16.70
CA LYS A 554 10.39 15.44 -15.87
C LYS A 554 11.32 14.44 -16.57
N PRO A 555 12.62 14.40 -16.26
CA PRO A 555 13.51 13.38 -16.79
C PRO A 555 13.01 11.97 -16.44
N ILE A 556 12.66 11.18 -17.46
CA ILE A 556 12.16 9.81 -17.29
C ILE A 556 13.04 8.89 -18.15
N PRO A 557 13.52 7.75 -17.61
CA PRO A 557 14.29 6.80 -18.39
C PRO A 557 13.37 6.02 -19.35
N PHE A 558 13.93 5.50 -20.45
CA PHE A 558 13.21 4.61 -21.37
C PHE A 558 11.98 5.23 -22.08
N VAL A 559 11.99 6.55 -22.34
CA VAL A 559 10.93 7.22 -23.12
C VAL A 559 10.76 6.64 -24.54
N GLU A 560 11.82 6.10 -25.12
CA GLU A 560 11.73 5.42 -26.43
C GLU A 560 10.78 4.22 -26.39
N GLU A 561 10.89 3.38 -25.36
CA GLU A 561 10.03 2.21 -25.12
C GLU A 561 8.62 2.64 -24.77
N PHE A 562 8.44 3.71 -23.99
CA PHE A 562 7.13 4.30 -23.73
C PHE A 562 6.40 4.67 -25.04
N LEU A 563 7.07 5.42 -25.93
CA LEU A 563 6.50 5.82 -27.21
C LEU A 563 6.26 4.61 -28.13
N GLN A 564 7.17 3.63 -28.10
CA GLN A 564 7.02 2.40 -28.89
C GLN A 564 5.83 1.56 -28.41
N ASN A 565 5.59 1.44 -27.10
CA ASN A 565 4.42 0.78 -26.54
C ASN A 565 3.11 1.41 -27.05
N ILE A 566 3.04 2.75 -27.12
CA ILE A 566 1.88 3.47 -27.69
C ILE A 566 1.70 3.12 -29.18
N ALA A 567 2.79 3.05 -29.94
CA ALA A 567 2.74 2.70 -31.36
C ALA A 567 2.35 1.22 -31.62
N GLU A 568 2.48 0.36 -30.61
CA GLU A 568 2.16 -1.07 -30.65
C GLU A 568 0.79 -1.41 -30.05
N LEU A 569 0.07 -0.44 -29.47
CA LEU A 569 -1.31 -0.64 -29.04
C LEU A 569 -2.17 -1.22 -30.17
N ASP A 570 -2.90 -2.29 -29.86
CA ASP A 570 -3.85 -2.92 -30.76
C ASP A 570 -5.12 -2.07 -30.86
N TYR A 571 -5.00 -0.98 -31.62
CA TYR A 571 -6.09 -0.10 -32.01
C TYR A 571 -5.87 0.40 -33.43
N ASP A 572 -6.95 0.77 -34.12
CA ASP A 572 -6.82 1.36 -35.46
C ASP A 572 -6.18 2.74 -35.35
N LYS A 573 -4.94 2.90 -35.84
CA LYS A 573 -4.20 4.16 -35.78
C LYS A 573 -4.91 5.29 -36.53
N SER A 574 -5.74 4.99 -37.54
CA SER A 574 -6.59 5.99 -38.21
C SER A 574 -7.72 6.54 -37.33
N ARG A 575 -7.93 5.96 -36.14
CA ARG A 575 -8.85 6.41 -35.10
C ARG A 575 -8.15 6.94 -33.86
N LEU A 576 -6.82 7.03 -33.88
CA LEU A 576 -6.00 7.56 -32.81
C LEU A 576 -5.46 8.95 -33.17
N ASN A 577 -5.72 9.91 -32.30
CA ASN A 577 -5.06 11.21 -32.27
C ASN A 577 -3.97 11.14 -31.19
N PHE A 578 -2.78 11.66 -31.47
CA PHE A 578 -1.67 11.64 -30.52
C PHE A 578 -1.16 13.05 -30.24
N TYR A 579 -1.20 13.46 -28.98
CA TYR A 579 -0.65 14.72 -28.48
C TYR A 579 0.56 14.40 -27.61
N ILE A 580 1.70 15.03 -27.90
CA ILE A 580 2.95 14.83 -27.15
C ILE A 580 3.39 16.17 -26.60
N TYR A 581 3.42 16.30 -25.28
CA TYR A 581 4.07 17.40 -24.58
C TYR A 581 5.44 16.93 -24.07
N ASN A 582 6.50 17.63 -24.47
CA ASN A 582 7.85 17.40 -23.95
C ASN A 582 8.52 18.72 -23.57
N ASN A 583 8.87 18.85 -22.29
CA ASN A 583 9.69 19.97 -21.79
C ASN A 583 11.12 19.51 -21.41
N GLN A 584 11.49 18.26 -21.74
CA GLN A 584 12.78 17.68 -21.42
C GLN A 584 13.70 17.69 -22.63
N LYS A 585 14.77 18.49 -22.54
CA LYS A 585 15.77 18.61 -23.61
C LYS A 585 16.40 17.28 -23.99
N TYR A 586 16.61 16.43 -22.98
CA TYR A 586 17.18 15.09 -23.14
C TYR A 586 16.37 14.21 -24.12
N ASN A 587 15.05 14.35 -24.14
CA ASN A 587 14.16 13.50 -24.95
C ASN A 587 13.74 14.13 -26.29
N GLU A 588 14.23 15.34 -26.63
CA GLU A 588 13.79 16.05 -27.84
C GLU A 588 14.06 15.25 -29.12
N GLU A 589 15.25 14.68 -29.26
CA GLU A 589 15.64 13.91 -30.44
C GLU A 589 14.80 12.62 -30.57
N THR A 590 14.55 11.94 -29.45
CA THR A 590 13.70 10.74 -29.40
C THR A 590 12.27 11.05 -29.84
N VAL A 591 11.67 12.13 -29.33
CA VAL A 591 10.32 12.57 -29.68
C VAL A 591 10.24 13.00 -31.14
N GLU A 592 11.26 13.72 -31.65
CA GLU A 592 11.30 14.15 -33.04
C GLU A 592 11.40 12.95 -34.01
N ASN A 593 12.28 11.99 -33.70
CA ASN A 593 12.46 10.77 -34.49
C ASN A 593 11.19 9.92 -34.50
N PHE A 594 10.53 9.75 -33.35
CA PHE A 594 9.26 9.07 -33.26
C PHE A 594 8.18 9.75 -34.11
N THR A 595 8.02 11.07 -33.94
CA THR A 595 7.01 11.86 -34.65
C THR A 595 7.20 11.76 -36.16
N LYS A 596 8.45 11.86 -36.65
CA LYS A 596 8.78 11.68 -38.08
C LYS A 596 8.42 10.28 -38.58
N LYS A 597 8.72 9.23 -37.80
CA LYS A 597 8.48 7.83 -38.17
C LYS A 597 6.99 7.50 -38.28
N TYR A 598 6.17 8.00 -37.35
CA TYR A 598 4.76 7.60 -37.24
C TYR A 598 3.74 8.62 -37.74
N LYS A 599 4.18 9.81 -38.20
CA LYS A 599 3.32 10.93 -38.66
C LYS A 599 2.15 10.51 -39.56
N ASN A 600 2.37 9.57 -40.48
CA ASN A 600 1.39 9.17 -41.50
C ASN A 600 0.55 7.94 -41.09
N GLN A 601 0.76 7.37 -39.91
CA GLN A 601 0.00 6.20 -39.44
C GLN A 601 -1.17 6.59 -38.53
N PHE A 602 -0.97 7.59 -37.68
CA PHE A 602 -2.00 8.13 -36.80
C PHE A 602 -2.95 9.06 -37.57
N ASN A 603 -4.18 9.24 -37.08
CA ASN A 603 -5.13 10.20 -37.65
C ASN A 603 -4.57 11.64 -37.60
N MET A 604 -4.02 12.00 -36.44
CA MET A 604 -3.37 13.29 -36.21
C MET A 604 -2.27 13.13 -35.16
N ILE A 605 -1.12 13.77 -35.38
CA ILE A 605 -0.08 13.93 -34.35
C ILE A 605 0.15 15.42 -34.13
N HIS A 606 0.06 15.85 -32.88
CA HIS A 606 0.46 17.17 -32.41
C HIS A 606 1.62 16.99 -31.42
N SER A 607 2.68 17.77 -31.58
CA SER A 607 3.88 17.65 -30.74
C SER A 607 4.36 19.02 -30.31
N ASP A 608 4.25 19.29 -29.01
CA ASP A 608 4.83 20.42 -28.31
C ASP A 608 6.18 20.00 -27.74
N ASN A 609 7.13 19.73 -28.64
CA ASN A 609 8.49 19.31 -28.31
C ASN A 609 9.37 20.54 -28.01
N GLY A 610 10.02 20.57 -26.85
CA GLY A 610 10.80 21.74 -26.40
C GLY A 610 9.92 22.87 -25.84
N ALA A 611 8.76 22.53 -25.27
CA ALA A 611 7.80 23.49 -24.72
C ALA A 611 8.18 23.94 -23.30
N TYR A 612 9.40 24.45 -23.12
CA TYR A 612 9.98 24.79 -21.81
C TYR A 612 9.22 25.88 -21.03
N GLU A 613 8.58 26.80 -21.74
CA GLU A 613 7.85 27.93 -21.15
C GLU A 613 6.41 27.57 -20.75
N LEU A 614 5.89 26.43 -21.23
CA LEU A 614 4.54 25.98 -20.91
C LEU A 614 4.61 25.10 -19.66
N ALA A 615 4.04 25.57 -18.54
CA ALA A 615 4.01 24.80 -17.31
C ALA A 615 3.14 23.55 -17.44
N GLU A 616 3.48 22.47 -16.72
CA GLU A 616 2.74 21.18 -16.74
C GLU A 616 1.22 21.38 -16.64
N ARG A 617 0.77 22.17 -15.67
CA ARG A 617 -0.65 22.39 -15.40
C ARG A 617 -1.38 22.99 -16.60
N GLU A 618 -0.72 23.94 -17.26
CA GLU A 618 -1.24 24.59 -18.46
C GLU A 618 -1.23 23.60 -19.63
N ALA A 619 -0.15 22.83 -19.80
CA ALA A 619 -0.05 21.79 -20.83
C ALA A 619 -1.16 20.75 -20.71
N ARG A 620 -1.45 20.23 -19.51
CA ARG A 620 -2.53 19.25 -19.28
C ARG A 620 -3.91 19.84 -19.63
N SER A 621 -4.15 21.10 -19.29
CA SER A 621 -5.40 21.80 -19.61
C SER A 621 -5.55 22.05 -21.12
N VAL A 622 -4.46 22.45 -21.79
CA VAL A 622 -4.42 22.68 -23.24
C VAL A 622 -4.64 21.38 -24.00
N ALA A 623 -3.98 20.29 -23.60
CA ALA A 623 -4.13 18.97 -24.22
C ALA A 623 -5.56 18.43 -24.15
N LEU A 624 -6.25 18.60 -23.00
CA LEU A 624 -7.67 18.25 -22.89
C LEU A 624 -8.56 19.15 -23.75
N GLY A 625 -8.25 20.44 -23.82
CA GLY A 625 -8.91 21.38 -24.74
C GLY A 625 -8.77 20.95 -26.20
N TRP A 626 -7.56 20.54 -26.59
CA TRP A 626 -7.27 20.01 -27.92
C TRP A 626 -8.04 18.72 -28.21
N ALA A 627 -8.06 17.75 -27.28
CA ALA A 627 -8.85 16.52 -27.41
C ALA A 627 -10.35 16.82 -27.63
N ASN A 628 -10.85 17.88 -26.99
CA ASN A 628 -12.20 18.36 -27.20
C ASN A 628 -12.41 18.93 -28.62
N GLU A 629 -11.47 19.74 -29.11
CA GLU A 629 -11.47 20.37 -30.44
C GLU A 629 -11.40 19.36 -31.59
N VAL A 630 -10.57 18.31 -31.46
CA VAL A 630 -10.48 17.22 -32.44
C VAL A 630 -11.64 16.22 -32.34
N ASN A 631 -12.67 16.54 -31.55
CA ASN A 631 -13.90 15.77 -31.39
C ASN A 631 -13.67 14.29 -31.02
N SER A 632 -12.74 14.03 -30.09
CA SER A 632 -12.50 12.66 -29.60
C SER A 632 -13.61 12.19 -28.67
N ASP A 633 -14.01 10.92 -28.83
CA ASP A 633 -14.99 10.24 -27.97
C ASP A 633 -14.39 9.88 -26.61
N PHE A 634 -13.09 9.56 -26.61
CA PHE A 634 -12.29 9.31 -25.41
C PHE A 634 -10.95 10.03 -25.46
N ALA A 635 -10.39 10.35 -24.29
CA ALA A 635 -9.03 10.82 -24.17
C ALA A 635 -8.32 10.08 -23.04
N ILE A 636 -7.12 9.56 -23.28
CA ILE A 636 -6.26 8.98 -22.24
C ILE A 636 -5.12 9.94 -21.95
N VAL A 637 -5.09 10.47 -20.73
CA VAL A 637 -3.96 11.21 -20.17
C VAL A 637 -2.92 10.19 -19.72
N LEU A 638 -1.71 10.28 -20.25
CA LEU A 638 -0.65 9.30 -20.02
C LEU A 638 0.67 10.00 -19.74
N ASP A 639 1.21 9.80 -18.56
CA ASP A 639 2.54 10.29 -18.18
C ASP A 639 3.59 9.30 -18.67
N ALA A 640 4.76 9.78 -19.06
CA ALA A 640 5.79 8.94 -19.68
C ALA A 640 6.39 7.90 -18.72
N ASP A 641 6.14 8.00 -17.41
CA ASP A 641 6.51 6.96 -16.43
C ASP A 641 5.48 5.81 -16.36
N ALA A 642 4.31 5.92 -17.00
CA ALA A 642 3.33 4.85 -17.11
C ALA A 642 3.47 4.06 -18.42
N HIS A 643 4.21 2.95 -18.37
CA HIS A 643 4.41 2.07 -19.52
C HIS A 643 3.24 1.08 -19.66
N ILE A 644 2.37 1.33 -20.63
CA ILE A 644 1.26 0.43 -20.98
C ILE A 644 1.75 -0.67 -21.92
N THR A 645 2.20 -1.80 -21.36
CA THR A 645 2.75 -2.92 -22.13
C THR A 645 1.69 -3.87 -22.69
N ASN A 646 0.46 -3.82 -22.18
CA ASN A 646 -0.63 -4.61 -22.72
C ASN A 646 -1.20 -3.94 -23.97
N ALA A 647 -0.95 -4.53 -25.15
CA ALA A 647 -1.42 -3.99 -26.42
C ALA A 647 -2.94 -3.80 -26.49
N HIS A 648 -3.73 -4.58 -25.74
CA HIS A 648 -5.20 -4.49 -25.73
C HIS A 648 -5.76 -3.52 -24.67
N ALA A 649 -4.89 -2.90 -23.84
CA ALA A 649 -5.29 -2.05 -22.72
C ALA A 649 -6.37 -1.02 -23.08
N LEU A 650 -6.17 -0.30 -24.19
CA LEU A 650 -7.08 0.75 -24.61
C LEU A 650 -8.48 0.22 -24.94
N LYS A 651 -8.57 -0.92 -25.62
CA LYS A 651 -9.85 -1.56 -25.94
C LYS A 651 -10.57 -2.01 -24.67
N LEU A 652 -9.85 -2.63 -23.74
CA LEU A 652 -10.40 -3.12 -22.48
C LEU A 652 -11.01 -1.98 -21.65
N LEU A 653 -10.28 -0.87 -21.50
CA LEU A 653 -10.75 0.30 -20.76
C LEU A 653 -11.95 0.97 -21.43
N ILE A 654 -11.97 1.08 -22.77
CA ILE A 654 -13.10 1.66 -23.51
C ILE A 654 -14.34 0.76 -23.41
N GLU A 655 -14.19 -0.56 -23.55
CA GLU A 655 -15.30 -1.50 -23.34
C GLU A 655 -15.89 -1.36 -21.94
N LYS A 656 -15.02 -1.29 -20.92
CA LYS A 656 -15.43 -1.10 -19.53
C LYS A 656 -16.17 0.23 -19.36
N ALA A 657 -15.63 1.31 -19.91
CA ALA A 657 -16.21 2.64 -19.82
C ALA A 657 -17.61 2.71 -20.46
N ILE A 658 -17.79 2.13 -21.65
CA ILE A 658 -19.07 2.12 -22.36
C ILE A 658 -20.09 1.22 -21.64
N ASN A 659 -19.72 -0.02 -21.32
CA ASN A 659 -20.64 -1.01 -20.75
C ASN A 659 -21.13 -0.61 -19.35
N HIS A 660 -20.31 0.09 -18.56
CA HIS A 660 -20.66 0.51 -17.20
C HIS A 660 -20.99 2.01 -17.08
N ARG A 661 -21.00 2.75 -18.20
CA ARG A 661 -21.18 4.22 -18.24
C ARG A 661 -20.23 4.96 -17.29
N ILE A 662 -18.97 4.57 -17.30
CA ILE A 662 -17.92 5.18 -16.48
C ILE A 662 -17.30 6.36 -17.22
N GLY A 663 -17.25 7.52 -16.55
CA GLY A 663 -16.70 8.74 -17.12
C GLY A 663 -15.18 8.87 -16.98
N VAL A 664 -14.61 8.37 -15.87
CA VAL A 664 -13.17 8.41 -15.57
C VAL A 664 -12.71 7.05 -15.08
N ILE A 665 -11.76 6.44 -15.79
CA ILE A 665 -11.19 5.14 -15.44
C ILE A 665 -9.69 5.09 -15.71
N ALA A 666 -8.93 4.56 -14.76
CA ALA A 666 -7.49 4.37 -14.86
C ALA A 666 -7.17 2.87 -14.88
N PRO A 667 -6.28 2.37 -15.77
CA PRO A 667 -5.69 1.07 -15.57
C PRO A 667 -4.80 1.10 -14.32
N MET A 668 -4.87 0.07 -13.49
CA MET A 668 -3.95 -0.06 -12.35
C MET A 668 -2.55 -0.36 -12.87
N VAL A 669 -1.62 0.56 -12.64
CA VAL A 669 -0.20 0.35 -12.89
C VAL A 669 0.59 0.63 -11.61
N GLY A 670 1.57 -0.23 -11.35
CA GLY A 670 2.39 -0.18 -10.15
C GLY A 670 3.88 -0.25 -10.47
N GLN A 671 4.71 0.22 -9.54
CA GLN A 671 6.15 0.06 -9.64
C GLN A 671 6.51 -1.41 -9.38
N PRO A 672 7.25 -2.09 -10.28
CA PRO A 672 7.61 -3.49 -10.11
C PRO A 672 8.33 -3.75 -8.78
N GLY A 673 7.86 -4.75 -8.02
CA GLY A 673 8.45 -5.12 -6.73
C GLY A 673 8.19 -4.14 -5.57
N LYS A 674 7.41 -3.08 -5.79
CA LYS A 674 7.03 -2.07 -4.79
C LYS A 674 5.50 -2.01 -4.62
N LEU A 675 5.05 -1.29 -3.60
CA LEU A 675 3.61 -1.08 -3.33
C LEU A 675 3.06 0.22 -3.94
N PHE A 676 3.90 1.03 -4.58
CA PHE A 676 3.48 2.30 -5.16
C PHE A 676 2.72 2.07 -6.46
N THR A 677 1.52 2.64 -6.55
CA THR A 677 0.64 2.57 -7.72
C THR A 677 0.10 3.94 -8.10
N ASN A 678 -0.53 4.02 -9.27
CA ASN A 678 -1.13 5.23 -9.81
C ASN A 678 -2.50 5.60 -9.21
N PHE A 679 -2.86 5.08 -8.02
CA PHE A 679 -4.11 5.42 -7.34
C PHE A 679 -3.95 5.42 -5.82
N TRP A 680 -4.82 6.17 -5.12
CA TRP A 680 -4.93 6.10 -3.66
C TRP A 680 -6.31 5.57 -3.28
N GLY A 681 -6.36 4.60 -2.36
CA GLY A 681 -7.63 4.06 -1.88
C GLY A 681 -8.34 4.94 -0.84
N ALA A 682 -7.61 5.82 -0.14
CA ALA A 682 -8.18 6.74 0.85
C ALA A 682 -7.48 8.12 0.83
N LEU A 683 -8.08 9.09 1.51
CA LEU A 683 -7.51 10.41 1.77
C LEU A 683 -7.48 10.68 3.27
N SER A 684 -6.43 11.36 3.73
CA SER A 684 -6.38 11.97 5.05
C SER A 684 -7.37 13.14 5.17
N GLU A 685 -7.58 13.64 6.39
CA GLU A 685 -8.46 14.81 6.64
C GLU A 685 -8.04 16.05 5.83
N HIS A 686 -6.75 16.19 5.53
CA HIS A 686 -6.20 17.29 4.75
C HIS A 686 -6.21 17.05 3.23
N GLY A 687 -6.74 15.91 2.76
CA GLY A 687 -6.83 15.59 1.33
C GLY A 687 -5.56 15.01 0.71
N TYR A 688 -4.56 14.64 1.53
CA TYR A 688 -3.35 13.93 1.11
C TYR A 688 -3.53 12.41 1.19
N TYR A 689 -2.53 11.66 0.71
CA TYR A 689 -2.50 10.20 0.74
C TYR A 689 -2.91 9.61 2.10
N ALA A 690 -3.79 8.62 2.05
CA ALA A 690 -3.99 7.66 3.11
C ALA A 690 -4.19 6.27 2.49
N ARG A 691 -3.73 5.23 3.19
CA ARG A 691 -3.94 3.85 2.77
C ARG A 691 -5.34 3.39 3.19
N SER A 692 -6.13 2.86 2.25
CA SER A 692 -7.39 2.17 2.57
C SER A 692 -7.13 0.75 3.06
N GLU A 693 -8.10 0.16 3.77
CA GLU A 693 -8.00 -1.19 4.31
C GLU A 693 -7.81 -2.26 3.22
N ASP A 694 -8.42 -2.05 2.06
CA ASP A 694 -8.41 -2.95 0.89
C ASP A 694 -7.26 -2.71 -0.08
N TYR A 695 -6.43 -1.68 0.12
CA TYR A 695 -5.39 -1.27 -0.84
C TYR A 695 -4.44 -2.41 -1.21
N LEU A 696 -3.94 -3.16 -0.21
CA LEU A 696 -2.99 -4.25 -0.45
C LEU A 696 -3.64 -5.44 -1.16
N ASP A 697 -4.93 -5.66 -0.96
CA ASP A 697 -5.65 -6.76 -1.60
C ASP A 697 -5.99 -6.42 -3.06
N ILE A 698 -6.26 -5.14 -3.36
CA ILE A 698 -6.42 -4.61 -4.73
C ILE A 698 -5.08 -4.66 -5.49
N VAL A 699 -4.01 -4.08 -4.92
CA VAL A 699 -2.67 -4.04 -5.55
C VAL A 699 -2.09 -5.44 -5.73
N GLY A 700 -2.30 -6.33 -4.75
CA GLY A 700 -1.82 -7.71 -4.81
C GLY A 700 -2.66 -8.64 -5.70
N GLY A 701 -3.71 -8.15 -6.37
CA GLY A 701 -4.57 -8.94 -7.24
C GLY A 701 -5.43 -9.98 -6.51
N LYS A 702 -5.54 -9.92 -5.17
CA LYS A 702 -6.45 -10.79 -4.40
C LYS A 702 -7.91 -10.40 -4.61
N GLN A 703 -8.14 -9.10 -4.76
CA GLN A 703 -9.44 -8.55 -5.12
C GLN A 703 -9.32 -7.88 -6.48
N GLN A 704 -9.91 -8.51 -7.50
CA GLN A 704 -9.94 -8.00 -8.87
C GLN A 704 -11.31 -7.39 -9.20
N GLY A 705 -11.30 -6.29 -9.95
CA GLY A 705 -12.47 -5.57 -10.41
C GLY A 705 -12.11 -4.14 -10.82
N PHE A 706 -13.11 -3.25 -10.79
CA PHE A 706 -12.89 -1.81 -10.91
C PHE A 706 -13.46 -1.09 -9.69
N TRP A 707 -12.67 -0.16 -9.15
CA TRP A 707 -12.83 0.36 -7.81
C TRP A 707 -13.02 1.87 -7.86
N ASN A 708 -14.10 2.37 -7.26
CA ASN A 708 -14.27 3.81 -7.06
C ASN A 708 -13.30 4.27 -5.97
N VAL A 709 -12.32 5.08 -6.36
CA VAL A 709 -11.21 5.53 -5.52
C VAL A 709 -11.15 7.05 -5.49
N PRO A 710 -10.62 7.66 -4.42
CA PRO A 710 -10.56 9.11 -4.33
C PRO A 710 -9.50 9.76 -5.24
N PHE A 711 -8.49 9.04 -5.72
CA PHE A 711 -7.38 9.62 -6.49
C PHE A 711 -6.84 8.63 -7.52
N VAL A 712 -6.58 9.12 -8.74
CA VAL A 712 -5.93 8.41 -9.85
C VAL A 712 -4.96 9.37 -10.55
N THR A 713 -3.85 8.86 -11.09
CA THR A 713 -2.80 9.63 -11.79
C THR A 713 -2.15 8.77 -12.89
N SER A 714 -1.19 9.34 -13.62
CA SER A 714 -0.27 8.74 -14.61
C SER A 714 -0.89 8.08 -15.83
N ALA A 715 -2.06 7.45 -15.74
CA ALA A 715 -2.80 6.83 -16.84
C ALA A 715 -4.30 6.94 -16.53
N VAL A 716 -5.01 7.85 -17.21
CA VAL A 716 -6.43 8.13 -16.92
C VAL A 716 -7.22 8.30 -18.22
N LEU A 717 -8.16 7.40 -18.48
CA LEU A 717 -9.11 7.48 -19.59
C LEU A 717 -10.35 8.29 -19.18
N LEU A 718 -10.71 9.25 -20.02
CA LEU A 718 -11.84 10.16 -19.88
C LEU A 718 -12.82 9.96 -21.03
N SER A 719 -14.11 9.89 -20.73
CA SER A 719 -15.17 9.92 -21.72
C SER A 719 -15.40 11.34 -22.26
N ARG A 720 -16.04 11.47 -23.43
CA ARG A 720 -16.41 12.75 -24.04
C ARG A 720 -17.03 13.75 -23.06
N GLU A 721 -18.00 13.29 -22.27
CA GLU A 721 -18.66 14.10 -21.23
C GLU A 721 -17.62 14.67 -20.26
N LYS A 722 -16.73 13.83 -19.74
CA LYS A 722 -15.72 14.22 -18.74
C LYS A 722 -14.57 15.04 -19.31
N ILE A 723 -14.24 14.89 -20.59
CA ILE A 723 -13.28 15.79 -21.27
C ILE A 723 -13.79 17.24 -21.20
N VAL A 724 -15.08 17.45 -21.46
CA VAL A 724 -15.69 18.79 -21.45
C VAL A 724 -15.82 19.32 -20.03
N ASP A 725 -16.31 18.48 -19.10
CA ASP A 725 -16.59 18.88 -17.73
C ASP A 725 -15.32 19.13 -16.92
N LEU A 726 -14.27 18.30 -17.10
CA LEU A 726 -13.07 18.31 -16.27
C LEU A 726 -11.88 19.05 -16.88
N LYS A 727 -12.03 19.72 -18.04
CA LYS A 727 -10.94 20.45 -18.71
C LYS A 727 -10.24 21.49 -17.84
N SER A 728 -10.95 22.08 -16.88
CA SER A 728 -10.42 23.09 -15.95
C SER A 728 -9.91 22.49 -14.63
N GLY A 729 -9.99 21.16 -14.46
CA GLY A 729 -9.72 20.48 -13.19
C GLY A 729 -8.27 20.60 -12.74
N TYR A 730 -7.33 20.55 -13.69
CA TYR A 730 -5.91 20.73 -13.39
C TYR A 730 -5.60 22.11 -12.79
N SER A 731 -6.43 23.13 -13.02
CA SER A 731 -6.21 24.49 -12.52
C SER A 731 -7.16 24.91 -11.40
N TYR A 732 -7.96 23.98 -10.87
CA TYR A 732 -8.93 24.27 -9.82
C TYR A 732 -8.29 24.74 -8.50
N ASN A 733 -7.23 24.06 -8.07
CA ASN A 733 -6.47 24.39 -6.87
C ASN A 733 -4.98 24.51 -7.22
N ALA A 734 -4.52 25.75 -7.36
CA ALA A 734 -3.14 26.06 -7.73
C ALA A 734 -2.12 25.77 -6.62
N ASN A 735 -2.56 25.56 -5.37
CA ASN A 735 -1.67 25.35 -4.22
C ASN A 735 -1.27 23.89 -3.99
N ILE A 736 -1.86 22.96 -4.75
CA ILE A 736 -1.57 21.53 -4.68
C ILE A 736 -1.12 21.04 -6.04
N ASP A 737 -0.55 19.84 -6.07
CA ASP A 737 -0.16 19.13 -7.29
C ASP A 737 -1.29 19.12 -8.36
N PRO A 738 -0.98 19.25 -9.67
CA PRO A 738 -1.99 19.28 -10.75
C PRO A 738 -2.94 18.08 -10.76
N ASP A 739 -2.45 16.87 -10.50
CA ASP A 739 -3.29 15.66 -10.48
C ASP A 739 -4.18 15.62 -9.23
N MET A 740 -3.64 16.08 -8.08
CA MET A 740 -4.46 16.27 -6.88
C MET A 740 -5.57 17.31 -7.11
N SER A 741 -5.25 18.40 -7.82
CA SER A 741 -6.23 19.42 -8.23
C SER A 741 -7.29 18.83 -9.14
N PHE A 742 -6.90 18.05 -10.15
CA PHE A 742 -7.82 17.37 -11.07
C PHE A 742 -8.77 16.42 -10.33
N CYS A 743 -8.22 15.54 -9.48
CA CYS A 743 -9.01 14.61 -8.70
C CYS A 743 -9.91 15.33 -7.70
N GLN A 744 -9.44 16.41 -7.07
CA GLN A 744 -10.26 17.24 -6.20
C GLN A 744 -11.43 17.85 -6.95
N TYR A 745 -11.17 18.45 -8.11
CA TYR A 745 -12.20 19.04 -8.95
C TYR A 745 -13.26 18.01 -9.36
N ALA A 746 -12.83 16.81 -9.79
CA ALA A 746 -13.74 15.73 -10.17
C ALA A 746 -14.67 15.34 -9.00
N ARG A 747 -14.11 15.14 -7.79
CA ARG A 747 -14.90 14.80 -6.59
C ARG A 747 -15.85 15.92 -6.18
N ASP A 748 -15.40 17.17 -6.21
CA ASP A 748 -16.21 18.33 -5.85
C ASP A 748 -17.35 18.57 -6.85
N HIS A 749 -17.22 18.08 -8.09
CA HIS A 749 -18.28 18.12 -9.11
C HIS A 749 -19.01 16.78 -9.27
N GLY A 750 -18.88 15.86 -8.30
CA GLY A 750 -19.66 14.62 -8.25
C GLY A 750 -19.31 13.58 -9.32
N SER A 751 -18.12 13.70 -9.94
CA SER A 751 -17.58 12.69 -10.85
C SER A 751 -16.81 11.64 -10.06
N PHE A 752 -17.05 10.36 -10.37
CA PHE A 752 -16.33 9.24 -9.75
C PHE A 752 -15.05 8.94 -10.52
N LEU A 753 -14.02 8.49 -9.80
CA LEU A 753 -12.74 8.08 -10.35
C LEU A 753 -12.62 6.59 -10.13
N PHE A 754 -12.46 5.82 -11.21
CA PHE A 754 -12.31 4.37 -11.12
C PHE A 754 -10.88 3.94 -11.42
N VAL A 755 -10.42 2.89 -10.74
CA VAL A 755 -9.20 2.16 -11.12
C VAL A 755 -9.56 0.71 -11.43
N ASP A 756 -9.04 0.15 -12.53
CA ASP A 756 -9.30 -1.22 -12.99
C ASP A 756 -8.07 -2.10 -12.81
N ASN A 757 -8.22 -3.24 -12.14
CA ASN A 757 -7.16 -4.22 -11.91
C ASN A 757 -7.54 -5.65 -12.35
N GLU A 758 -8.47 -5.77 -13.29
CA GLU A 758 -8.88 -7.09 -13.81
C GLU A 758 -7.78 -7.71 -14.70
N GLU A 759 -6.96 -6.88 -15.35
CA GLU A 759 -5.89 -7.29 -16.24
C GLU A 759 -4.55 -6.65 -15.83
N ASP A 760 -3.43 -7.25 -16.26
CA ASP A 760 -2.13 -6.60 -16.19
C ASP A 760 -2.00 -5.63 -17.38
N TYR A 761 -2.08 -4.34 -17.08
CA TYR A 761 -2.03 -3.28 -18.09
C TYR A 761 -0.60 -2.82 -18.41
N GLY A 762 0.32 -2.97 -17.47
CA GLY A 762 1.64 -2.34 -17.52
C GLY A 762 2.18 -1.97 -16.14
N PHE A 763 3.15 -1.06 -16.11
CA PHE A 763 3.87 -0.72 -14.89
C PHE A 763 4.33 0.73 -14.86
N LEU A 764 4.70 1.19 -13.66
CA LEU A 764 5.31 2.49 -13.43
C LEU A 764 6.84 2.37 -13.40
N VAL A 765 7.50 3.24 -14.16
CA VAL A 765 8.96 3.41 -14.16
C VAL A 765 9.37 4.18 -12.90
N VAL A 766 10.52 3.82 -12.33
CA VAL A 766 11.11 4.55 -11.21
C VAL A 766 11.99 5.66 -11.79
N SER A 767 11.66 6.94 -11.54
CA SER A 767 12.36 8.08 -12.16
C SER A 767 12.93 9.10 -11.17
N ASP A 768 12.81 8.87 -9.85
CA ASP A 768 13.04 9.90 -8.81
C ASP A 768 14.46 10.50 -8.87
N ASP A 769 15.46 9.67 -9.16
CA ASP A 769 16.89 10.07 -9.20
C ASP A 769 17.45 10.19 -10.64
N PHE A 770 16.62 9.99 -11.67
CA PHE A 770 17.12 9.91 -13.05
C PHE A 770 17.66 11.23 -13.58
N GLU A 771 17.18 12.36 -13.05
CA GLU A 771 17.68 13.69 -13.42
C GLU A 771 19.19 13.83 -13.14
N GLU A 772 19.69 13.23 -12.06
CA GLU A 772 21.13 13.25 -11.76
C GLU A 772 21.93 12.50 -12.81
N ASN A 773 21.41 11.36 -13.28
CA ASN A 773 22.05 10.58 -14.34
C ASN A 773 22.08 11.36 -15.66
N VAL A 774 20.99 12.04 -16.02
CA VAL A 774 20.91 12.91 -17.22
C VAL A 774 21.93 14.05 -17.19
N ARG A 775 22.23 14.59 -16.00
CA ARG A 775 23.23 15.67 -15.85
C ARG A 775 24.67 15.16 -15.92
N LYS A 776 24.92 13.92 -15.52
CA LYS A 776 26.27 13.36 -15.33
C LYS A 776 26.76 12.54 -16.52
N TYR A 777 25.86 11.86 -17.22
CA TYR A 777 26.21 10.83 -18.19
C TYR A 777 25.66 11.17 -19.58
N LYS A 778 26.33 10.65 -20.61
CA LYS A 778 25.91 10.80 -22.01
C LYS A 778 24.78 9.84 -22.38
N ASN A 779 24.81 8.63 -21.82
CA ASN A 779 23.81 7.56 -21.95
C ASN A 779 23.29 7.15 -20.55
N PRO A 780 22.42 7.96 -19.93
CA PRO A 780 21.94 7.78 -18.55
C PRO A 780 21.26 6.43 -18.29
N GLU A 781 20.52 5.87 -19.24
CA GLU A 781 19.79 4.61 -19.04
C GLU A 781 20.71 3.40 -18.84
N MET A 782 22.00 3.49 -19.22
CA MET A 782 22.98 2.46 -18.90
C MET A 782 23.10 2.24 -17.39
N TYR A 783 22.86 3.28 -16.59
CA TYR A 783 22.99 3.29 -15.12
C TYR A 783 21.68 2.84 -14.43
N GLU A 784 20.64 2.47 -15.17
CA GLU A 784 19.30 2.14 -14.62
C GLU A 784 19.11 0.65 -14.24
N ILE A 785 20.19 -0.15 -14.22
CA ILE A 785 20.13 -1.61 -13.95
C ILE A 785 19.49 -1.95 -12.59
N PHE A 786 19.57 -1.05 -11.61
CA PHE A 786 19.04 -1.27 -10.26
C PHE A 786 17.57 -0.89 -10.13
N MET A 787 17.19 0.28 -10.67
CA MET A 787 15.86 0.85 -10.47
C MET A 787 14.84 0.33 -11.47
N ASN A 788 15.28 0.09 -12.71
CA ASN A 788 14.42 -0.30 -13.84
C ASN A 788 14.97 -1.55 -14.55
N ARG A 789 15.37 -2.56 -13.76
CA ARG A 789 16.08 -3.77 -14.21
C ARG A 789 15.47 -4.43 -15.45
N LYS A 790 14.14 -4.63 -15.48
CA LYS A 790 13.48 -5.33 -16.60
C LYS A 790 13.62 -4.56 -17.92
N LEU A 791 13.41 -3.24 -17.90
CA LEU A 791 13.60 -2.39 -19.07
C LEU A 791 15.08 -2.35 -19.49
N TRP A 792 15.99 -2.32 -18.52
CA TRP A 792 17.42 -2.39 -18.77
C TRP A 792 17.81 -3.72 -19.44
N GLU A 793 17.31 -4.84 -18.94
CA GLU A 793 17.50 -6.19 -19.52
C GLU A 793 16.99 -6.26 -20.95
N ASP A 794 15.75 -5.81 -21.20
CA ASP A 794 15.13 -5.84 -22.53
C ASP A 794 15.92 -5.01 -23.57
N ARG A 795 16.57 -3.92 -23.14
CA ARG A 795 17.38 -3.05 -24.01
C ARG A 795 18.82 -3.55 -24.19
N TYR A 796 19.46 -4.00 -23.12
CA TYR A 796 20.91 -4.21 -23.09
C TYR A 796 21.35 -5.67 -23.07
N VAL A 797 20.47 -6.61 -22.70
CA VAL A 797 20.77 -8.04 -22.69
C VAL A 797 20.12 -8.71 -23.91
N PRO A 798 20.89 -9.38 -24.78
CA PRO A 798 20.34 -9.99 -25.99
C PRO A 798 19.53 -11.23 -25.62
N ARG A 799 18.34 -11.44 -26.22
CA ARG A 799 17.48 -12.60 -25.92
C ARG A 799 18.19 -13.96 -25.99
N LYS A 800 19.17 -14.10 -26.89
CA LYS A 800 20.01 -15.29 -27.05
C LYS A 800 20.88 -15.62 -25.83
N TYR A 801 21.17 -14.64 -24.95
CA TYR A 801 21.87 -14.88 -23.69
C TYR A 801 21.07 -15.82 -22.78
N PHE A 802 19.75 -15.65 -22.67
CA PHE A 802 18.96 -16.49 -21.76
C PHE A 802 18.96 -17.97 -22.17
N ALA A 803 19.08 -18.27 -23.47
CA ALA A 803 19.24 -19.63 -23.97
C ALA A 803 20.58 -20.27 -23.55
N VAL A 804 21.62 -19.47 -23.25
CA VAL A 804 22.91 -19.95 -22.75
C VAL A 804 22.76 -20.61 -21.38
N LEU A 805 21.82 -20.15 -20.56
CA LEU A 805 21.62 -20.65 -19.19
C LEU A 805 20.86 -21.98 -19.14
N GLU A 806 20.25 -22.41 -20.24
CA GLU A 806 19.52 -23.68 -20.30
C GLU A 806 20.48 -24.87 -20.07
N PRO A 807 20.10 -25.89 -19.26
CA PRO A 807 21.01 -26.98 -18.89
C PRO A 807 21.62 -27.74 -20.09
N ASP A 808 20.85 -27.90 -21.17
CA ASP A 808 21.24 -28.69 -22.35
C ASP A 808 22.06 -27.89 -23.38
N THR A 809 22.14 -26.56 -23.24
CA THR A 809 22.88 -25.72 -24.19
C THR A 809 24.38 -25.90 -24.02
N VAL A 810 25.06 -26.38 -25.06
CA VAL A 810 26.53 -26.46 -25.11
C VAL A 810 27.08 -25.14 -25.63
N LEU A 811 28.00 -24.54 -24.88
CA LEU A 811 28.67 -23.30 -25.26
C LEU A 811 29.82 -23.55 -26.23
N ASP A 812 30.01 -22.61 -27.15
CA ASP A 812 31.13 -22.65 -28.07
C ASP A 812 32.44 -22.52 -27.30
N GLN A 813 33.36 -23.44 -27.57
CA GLN A 813 34.66 -23.52 -26.92
C GLN A 813 35.77 -23.38 -27.98
N PRO A 814 36.06 -22.16 -28.47
CA PRO A 814 37.00 -21.94 -29.57
C PRO A 814 38.44 -22.41 -29.27
N CYS A 815 38.84 -22.40 -28.00
CA CYS A 815 40.10 -22.97 -27.52
C CYS A 815 39.84 -23.79 -26.24
N PRO A 816 40.72 -24.73 -25.87
CA PRO A 816 40.57 -25.48 -24.61
C PRO A 816 40.39 -24.52 -23.42
N ASP A 817 39.32 -24.72 -22.65
CA ASP A 817 38.88 -23.88 -21.51
C ASP A 817 38.72 -22.38 -21.82
N VAL A 818 38.41 -22.04 -23.07
CA VAL A 818 37.97 -20.70 -23.48
C VAL A 818 36.58 -20.81 -24.06
N TYR A 819 35.59 -20.18 -23.42
CA TYR A 819 34.19 -20.23 -23.83
C TYR A 819 33.77 -18.90 -24.46
N ASP A 820 32.94 -18.95 -25.49
CA ASP A 820 32.39 -17.78 -26.18
C ASP A 820 30.87 -17.80 -26.14
N PHE A 821 30.25 -16.69 -25.74
CA PHE A 821 28.81 -16.60 -25.60
C PHE A 821 28.28 -15.16 -25.75
N PRO A 822 27.03 -14.99 -26.23
CA PRO A 822 26.42 -13.68 -26.32
C PRO A 822 26.09 -13.14 -24.93
N LEU A 823 26.45 -11.89 -24.65
CA LEU A 823 26.31 -11.31 -23.32
C LEU A 823 25.63 -9.93 -23.34
N MET A 824 26.04 -9.03 -24.25
CA MET A 824 25.50 -7.67 -24.36
C MET A 824 24.91 -7.40 -25.74
N SER A 825 23.96 -6.45 -25.83
CA SER A 825 23.40 -5.99 -27.10
C SER A 825 24.39 -5.07 -27.84
N GLU A 826 24.26 -4.96 -29.17
CA GLU A 826 25.07 -4.01 -29.95
C GLU A 826 24.86 -2.56 -29.47
N ARG A 827 23.65 -2.24 -29.00
CA ARG A 827 23.32 -0.93 -28.43
C ARG A 827 24.11 -0.66 -27.16
N PHE A 828 24.14 -1.60 -26.21
CA PHE A 828 24.96 -1.46 -25.00
C PHE A 828 26.42 -1.18 -25.36
N CYS A 829 26.95 -1.92 -26.33
CA CYS A 829 28.35 -1.80 -26.73
C CYS A 829 28.65 -0.43 -27.36
N ALA A 830 27.74 0.08 -28.20
CA ALA A 830 27.86 1.41 -28.79
C ALA A 830 27.80 2.52 -27.71
N GLU A 831 26.81 2.46 -26.81
CA GLU A 831 26.63 3.44 -25.75
C GLU A 831 27.79 3.43 -24.73
N MET A 832 28.37 2.24 -24.45
CA MET A 832 29.59 2.11 -23.65
C MET A 832 30.80 2.79 -24.30
N ILE A 833 30.98 2.63 -25.62
CA ILE A 833 32.06 3.33 -26.34
C ILE A 833 31.85 4.84 -26.27
N GLU A 834 30.62 5.31 -26.45
CA GLU A 834 30.27 6.74 -26.36
C GLU A 834 30.54 7.31 -24.97
N GLU A 835 30.19 6.60 -23.89
CA GLU A 835 30.49 6.98 -22.51
C GLU A 835 32.01 7.12 -22.29
N MET A 836 32.79 6.13 -22.74
CA MET A 836 34.24 6.13 -22.57
C MET A 836 34.92 7.25 -23.37
N GLU A 837 34.48 7.49 -24.61
CA GLU A 837 34.99 8.61 -25.42
C GLU A 837 34.50 9.97 -24.93
N HIS A 838 33.31 10.05 -24.33
CA HIS A 838 32.82 11.27 -23.68
C HIS A 838 33.65 11.65 -22.47
N PHE A 839 34.04 10.67 -21.65
CA PHE A 839 34.99 10.88 -20.54
C PHE A 839 36.37 11.30 -21.06
N GLY A 840 36.87 10.64 -22.11
CA GLY A 840 38.02 11.07 -22.91
C GLY A 840 39.40 10.99 -22.25
N GLN A 841 39.49 10.73 -20.93
CA GLN A 841 40.76 10.65 -20.18
C GLN A 841 41.39 9.26 -20.24
N TRP A 842 41.69 8.78 -21.45
CA TRP A 842 42.37 7.50 -21.69
C TRP A 842 43.77 7.45 -21.07
N SER A 843 44.17 6.29 -20.57
CA SER A 843 45.51 6.09 -20.01
C SER A 843 46.63 6.37 -21.04
N SER A 844 47.84 6.55 -20.53
CA SER A 844 49.03 6.72 -21.39
C SER A 844 49.59 5.39 -21.93
N GLY A 845 49.08 4.24 -21.50
CA GLY A 845 49.63 2.91 -21.84
C GLY A 845 51.01 2.66 -21.24
N LYS A 846 51.31 3.28 -20.09
CA LYS A 846 52.57 3.15 -19.35
C LYS A 846 52.33 2.48 -18.00
N HIS A 847 53.38 1.88 -17.46
CA HIS A 847 53.35 1.15 -16.18
C HIS A 847 52.95 2.01 -14.98
N GLU A 848 53.17 3.31 -15.01
CA GLU A 848 52.76 4.21 -13.93
C GLU A 848 51.43 4.86 -14.28
N ASP A 849 50.41 4.58 -13.46
CA ASP A 849 49.09 5.17 -13.61
C ASP A 849 48.56 5.67 -12.27
N ASN A 850 48.65 6.99 -12.07
CA ASN A 850 48.18 7.67 -10.86
C ASN A 850 46.65 7.63 -10.68
N ARG A 851 45.91 7.13 -11.66
CA ARG A 851 44.45 6.93 -11.59
C ARG A 851 44.09 5.63 -10.87
N LEU A 852 45.06 4.72 -10.67
CA LEU A 852 44.88 3.44 -9.99
C LEU A 852 45.30 3.50 -8.51
N SER A 853 44.60 2.74 -7.67
CA SER A 853 44.99 2.54 -6.27
C SER A 853 46.28 1.68 -6.23
N GLY A 854 47.42 2.33 -5.99
CA GLY A 854 48.75 1.71 -6.00
C GLY A 854 49.70 2.21 -7.10
N GLY A 855 49.21 2.98 -8.08
CA GLY A 855 50.03 3.72 -9.03
C GLY A 855 50.78 2.91 -10.10
N TYR A 856 50.66 1.58 -10.11
CA TYR A 856 51.46 0.69 -10.97
C TYR A 856 50.62 -0.40 -11.64
N GLU A 857 50.73 -0.51 -12.96
CA GLU A 857 50.06 -1.51 -13.79
C GLU A 857 51.08 -2.49 -14.39
N ASN A 858 50.93 -3.79 -14.10
CA ASN A 858 51.90 -4.81 -14.51
C ASN A 858 51.95 -5.00 -16.04
N VAL A 859 50.84 -4.75 -16.73
CA VAL A 859 50.69 -4.90 -18.18
C VAL A 859 49.87 -3.73 -18.71
N PRO A 860 50.50 -2.59 -19.04
CA PRO A 860 49.76 -1.37 -19.27
C PRO A 860 49.00 -1.38 -20.60
N THR A 861 47.74 -0.99 -20.53
CA THR A 861 46.87 -0.76 -21.69
C THR A 861 46.42 0.69 -21.76
N ARG A 862 46.00 1.17 -22.95
CA ARG A 862 45.28 2.45 -23.07
C ARG A 862 43.82 2.22 -22.74
N ASP A 863 43.44 2.56 -21.51
CA ASP A 863 42.16 2.20 -20.94
C ASP A 863 41.50 3.29 -20.09
N ILE A 864 40.24 3.02 -19.77
CA ILE A 864 39.42 3.73 -18.79
C ILE A 864 38.77 2.66 -17.90
N HIS A 865 38.90 2.80 -16.59
CA HIS A 865 38.30 1.93 -15.60
C HIS A 865 36.85 2.32 -15.31
N MET A 866 36.02 1.33 -15.00
CA MET A 866 34.59 1.53 -14.72
C MET A 866 34.34 2.49 -13.55
N ASN A 867 35.24 2.55 -12.56
CA ASN A 867 35.13 3.49 -11.43
C ASN A 867 35.31 4.96 -11.85
N GLN A 868 36.10 5.24 -12.89
CA GLN A 868 36.38 6.59 -13.37
C GLN A 868 35.15 7.22 -14.02
N VAL A 869 34.29 6.40 -14.62
CA VAL A 869 32.98 6.80 -15.16
C VAL A 869 31.84 6.52 -14.18
N GLY A 870 32.13 6.08 -12.94
CA GLY A 870 31.10 5.78 -11.95
C GLY A 870 30.21 4.57 -12.29
N PHE A 871 30.64 3.69 -13.19
CA PHE A 871 29.93 2.48 -13.62
C PHE A 871 30.34 1.22 -12.86
N GLU A 872 31.31 1.31 -11.92
CA GLU A 872 31.85 0.17 -11.16
C GLU A 872 30.77 -0.67 -10.46
N ARG A 873 29.86 -0.04 -9.71
CA ARG A 873 28.79 -0.76 -8.99
C ARG A 873 27.84 -1.47 -9.95
N HIS A 874 27.46 -0.80 -11.04
CA HIS A 874 26.57 -1.33 -12.07
C HIS A 874 27.22 -2.53 -12.77
N TRP A 875 28.51 -2.42 -13.10
CA TRP A 875 29.28 -3.49 -13.73
C TRP A 875 29.50 -4.70 -12.82
N LEU A 876 29.80 -4.48 -11.53
CA LEU A 876 29.92 -5.57 -10.55
C LEU A 876 28.61 -6.34 -10.39
N TYR A 877 27.48 -5.63 -10.28
CA TYR A 877 26.15 -6.26 -10.24
C TYR A 877 25.89 -7.06 -11.52
N PHE A 878 26.21 -6.47 -12.68
CA PHE A 878 26.09 -7.15 -13.96
C PHE A 878 26.93 -8.43 -14.04
N VAL A 879 28.18 -8.40 -13.59
CA VAL A 879 29.04 -9.60 -13.59
C VAL A 879 28.48 -10.68 -12.64
N ASP A 880 28.03 -10.30 -11.44
CA ASP A 880 27.47 -11.27 -10.47
C ASP A 880 26.15 -11.89 -10.96
N GLU A 881 25.33 -11.12 -11.66
CA GLU A 881 24.01 -11.56 -12.11
C GLU A 881 24.03 -12.30 -13.46
N TYR A 882 24.87 -11.88 -14.41
CA TYR A 882 24.88 -12.42 -15.77
C TYR A 882 26.12 -13.23 -16.16
N VAL A 883 27.29 -12.97 -15.54
CA VAL A 883 28.52 -13.71 -15.88
C VAL A 883 28.70 -14.91 -14.96
N ARG A 884 28.45 -14.75 -13.65
CA ARG A 884 28.58 -15.84 -12.66
C ARG A 884 27.75 -17.08 -13.02
N PRO A 885 26.47 -17.01 -13.44
CA PRO A 885 25.72 -18.22 -13.78
C PRO A 885 26.32 -18.99 -14.97
N VAL A 886 26.85 -18.28 -15.96
CA VAL A 886 27.55 -18.90 -17.10
C VAL A 886 28.86 -19.54 -16.63
N GLN A 887 29.61 -18.86 -15.76
CA GLN A 887 30.83 -19.39 -15.17
C GLN A 887 30.58 -20.67 -14.37
N GLU A 888 29.57 -20.68 -13.48
CA GLU A 888 29.23 -21.84 -12.65
C GLU A 888 28.81 -23.05 -13.51
N LYS A 889 28.20 -22.78 -14.67
CA LYS A 889 27.83 -23.80 -15.65
C LYS A 889 29.05 -24.44 -16.31
N VAL A 890 30.03 -23.64 -16.78
CA VAL A 890 31.17 -24.17 -17.54
C VAL A 890 32.33 -24.66 -16.66
N TYR A 891 32.56 -24.02 -15.51
CA TYR A 891 33.58 -24.43 -14.53
C TYR A 891 32.91 -25.09 -13.34
N THR A 892 32.32 -26.27 -13.60
CA THR A 892 31.64 -27.07 -12.57
C THR A 892 32.54 -27.30 -11.35
N GLY A 893 32.01 -27.01 -10.16
CA GLY A 893 32.75 -27.12 -8.90
C GLY A 893 33.41 -25.83 -8.42
N TYR A 894 33.42 -24.76 -9.21
CA TYR A 894 33.82 -23.42 -8.77
C TYR A 894 32.59 -22.56 -8.47
N TYR A 895 32.40 -22.23 -7.19
CA TYR A 895 31.29 -21.42 -6.70
C TYR A 895 31.83 -20.27 -5.85
N HIS A 896 31.55 -19.03 -6.26
CA HIS A 896 31.95 -17.83 -5.53
C HIS A 896 30.89 -16.75 -5.72
N GLN A 897 30.27 -16.31 -4.63
CA GLN A 897 29.30 -15.22 -4.62
C GLN A 897 29.50 -14.35 -3.36
N PRO A 898 29.56 -13.00 -3.49
CA PRO A 898 29.52 -12.24 -4.74
C PRO A 898 30.80 -12.43 -5.58
N VAL A 899 30.73 -12.18 -6.89
CA VAL A 899 31.93 -12.06 -7.73
C VAL A 899 32.70 -10.80 -7.33
N GLU A 900 33.98 -10.94 -7.07
CA GLU A 900 34.87 -9.82 -6.72
C GLU A 900 35.68 -9.39 -7.93
N SER A 901 35.82 -8.09 -8.14
CA SER A 901 36.70 -7.54 -9.17
C SER A 901 37.17 -6.15 -8.81
N VAL A 902 38.47 -5.89 -8.98
CA VAL A 902 39.09 -4.57 -8.79
C VAL A 902 39.51 -3.96 -10.12
N MET A 903 39.68 -4.81 -11.15
CA MET A 903 40.15 -4.40 -12.47
C MET A 903 39.07 -4.67 -13.50
N MET A 904 38.27 -3.64 -13.77
CA MET A 904 37.19 -3.62 -14.77
C MET A 904 37.39 -2.36 -15.62
N PHE A 905 37.68 -2.54 -16.90
CA PHE A 905 38.11 -1.44 -17.75
C PHE A 905 37.80 -1.70 -19.22
N VAL A 906 37.68 -0.61 -19.97
CA VAL A 906 37.56 -0.64 -21.43
C VAL A 906 38.91 -0.29 -22.04
N VAL A 907 39.41 -1.15 -22.92
CA VAL A 907 40.67 -0.95 -23.64
C VAL A 907 40.40 -0.46 -25.05
N ARG A 908 41.25 0.45 -25.53
CA ARG A 908 41.23 0.95 -26.90
C ARG A 908 42.55 0.67 -27.63
N TYR A 909 42.48 -0.13 -28.69
CA TYR A 909 43.61 -0.41 -29.57
C TYR A 909 43.51 0.40 -30.87
N LYS A 910 44.58 1.14 -31.19
CA LYS A 910 44.74 1.91 -32.44
C LYS A 910 46.14 1.72 -33.03
N PRO A 911 46.29 1.67 -34.37
CA PRO A 911 47.59 1.57 -35.04
C PRO A 911 48.60 2.64 -34.61
N GLU A 912 48.14 3.87 -34.41
CA GLU A 912 48.97 5.02 -34.09
C GLU A 912 49.26 5.19 -32.59
N GLU A 913 48.60 4.39 -31.74
CA GLU A 913 48.72 4.46 -30.28
C GLU A 913 49.31 3.15 -29.74
N GLN A 914 48.49 2.30 -29.14
CA GLN A 914 48.83 0.95 -28.71
C GLN A 914 48.07 -0.03 -29.60
N PRO A 915 48.71 -0.71 -30.57
CA PRO A 915 48.02 -1.59 -31.50
C PRO A 915 47.86 -3.02 -30.98
N SER A 916 48.65 -3.45 -29.99
CA SER A 916 48.75 -4.84 -29.54
C SER A 916 49.06 -4.92 -28.05
N LEU A 917 48.91 -6.11 -27.47
CA LEU A 917 49.28 -6.40 -26.09
C LEU A 917 50.18 -7.64 -26.03
N ARG A 918 51.34 -7.48 -25.38
CA ARG A 918 52.36 -8.54 -25.28
C ARG A 918 51.83 -9.78 -24.51
N PRO A 919 52.45 -10.96 -24.68
CA PRO A 919 52.13 -12.15 -23.89
C PRO A 919 52.11 -11.90 -22.36
N HIS A 920 51.03 -12.24 -21.68
CA HIS A 920 50.88 -12.09 -20.24
C HIS A 920 49.84 -13.05 -19.62
N HIS A 921 49.79 -13.04 -18.29
CA HIS A 921 48.72 -13.63 -17.48
C HIS A 921 47.95 -12.52 -16.78
N ASP A 922 46.67 -12.77 -16.55
CA ASP A 922 45.82 -11.85 -15.81
C ASP A 922 45.97 -12.08 -14.31
N ALA A 923 45.78 -11.02 -13.55
CA ALA A 923 45.72 -11.09 -12.09
C ALA A 923 44.31 -11.51 -11.63
N SER A 924 43.79 -12.61 -12.17
CA SER A 924 42.43 -13.12 -11.91
C SER A 924 42.40 -14.64 -11.77
N THR A 925 41.35 -15.17 -11.15
CA THR A 925 41.04 -16.60 -11.27
C THR A 925 40.54 -16.90 -12.68
N TYR A 926 39.60 -16.09 -13.16
CA TYR A 926 39.12 -16.10 -14.54
C TYR A 926 38.88 -14.67 -15.03
N SER A 927 38.95 -14.48 -16.34
CA SER A 927 38.74 -13.19 -16.99
C SER A 927 37.60 -13.28 -17.98
N ILE A 928 36.94 -12.14 -18.19
CA ILE A 928 36.07 -11.92 -19.33
C ILE A 928 36.65 -10.85 -20.25
N ASP A 929 36.51 -11.06 -21.55
CA ASP A 929 36.86 -10.11 -22.62
C ASP A 929 35.68 -9.98 -23.59
N ILE A 930 35.06 -8.80 -23.62
CA ILE A 930 33.85 -8.51 -24.39
C ILE A 930 34.19 -7.63 -25.59
N ALA A 931 33.86 -8.07 -26.79
CA ALA A 931 34.05 -7.26 -28.00
C ALA A 931 32.98 -6.16 -28.09
N LEU A 932 33.39 -4.88 -28.08
CA LEU A 932 32.46 -3.75 -28.11
C LEU A 932 32.16 -3.22 -29.52
N ASN A 933 33.01 -3.53 -30.51
CA ASN A 933 32.79 -3.10 -31.89
C ASN A 933 33.28 -4.14 -32.91
N LYS A 934 32.90 -3.96 -34.18
CA LYS A 934 32.91 -5.03 -35.18
C LYS A 934 34.16 -5.02 -36.05
N ARG A 935 34.83 -6.17 -36.13
CA ARG A 935 35.95 -6.39 -37.06
C ARG A 935 35.47 -6.32 -38.52
N GLY A 936 36.25 -5.68 -39.39
CA GLY A 936 35.92 -5.45 -40.80
C GLY A 936 35.02 -4.24 -41.06
N ARG A 937 34.27 -3.75 -40.05
CA ARG A 937 33.51 -2.50 -40.11
C ARG A 937 34.29 -1.35 -39.45
N ASP A 938 34.72 -1.57 -38.21
CA ASP A 938 35.27 -0.53 -37.33
C ASP A 938 36.80 -0.64 -37.21
N TYR A 939 37.36 -1.83 -37.40
CA TYR A 939 38.81 -2.10 -37.39
C TYR A 939 39.23 -3.31 -38.24
N GLU A 940 40.50 -3.39 -38.61
CA GLU A 940 41.15 -4.55 -39.24
C GLU A 940 42.30 -5.07 -38.35
N GLY A 941 42.63 -6.36 -38.48
CA GLY A 941 43.57 -7.04 -37.56
C GLY A 941 42.91 -7.44 -36.24
N GLY A 942 43.70 -7.55 -35.16
CA GLY A 942 43.19 -7.88 -33.83
C GLY A 942 42.87 -9.37 -33.59
N GLY A 943 42.26 -9.63 -32.44
CA GLY A 943 42.01 -10.96 -31.88
C GLY A 943 42.86 -11.25 -30.64
N VAL A 944 42.71 -12.46 -30.10
CA VAL A 944 43.46 -12.95 -28.93
C VAL A 944 44.09 -14.29 -29.29
N ARG A 945 45.37 -14.45 -28.97
CA ARG A 945 46.08 -15.72 -29.16
C ARG A 945 46.48 -16.33 -27.82
N TYR A 946 46.03 -17.55 -27.58
CA TYR A 946 46.38 -18.36 -26.41
C TYR A 946 47.60 -19.22 -26.74
N ILE A 947 48.75 -18.85 -26.20
CA ILE A 947 50.07 -19.32 -26.64
C ILE A 947 50.27 -20.81 -26.32
N ARG A 948 49.85 -21.25 -25.13
CA ARG A 948 49.98 -22.67 -24.70
C ARG A 948 49.25 -23.64 -25.63
N TYR A 949 48.18 -23.17 -26.28
CA TYR A 949 47.34 -24.00 -27.16
C TYR A 949 47.58 -23.73 -28.65
N ASN A 950 48.43 -22.75 -28.98
CA ASN A 950 48.57 -22.21 -30.34
C ASN A 950 47.21 -21.95 -31.02
N CYS A 951 46.28 -21.42 -30.24
CA CYS A 951 44.89 -21.18 -30.65
C CYS A 951 44.63 -19.68 -30.71
N THR A 952 43.96 -19.23 -31.77
CA THR A 952 43.67 -17.82 -32.01
C THR A 952 42.16 -17.63 -32.16
N VAL A 953 41.60 -16.73 -31.36
CA VAL A 953 40.19 -16.34 -31.41
C VAL A 953 40.09 -14.96 -32.04
N ALA A 954 39.21 -14.83 -33.03
CA ALA A 954 39.03 -13.59 -33.78
C ALA A 954 38.33 -12.50 -32.95
N ALA A 955 37.42 -12.89 -32.05
CA ALA A 955 36.63 -12.02 -31.17
C ALA A 955 35.96 -10.87 -31.94
N ASP A 956 35.25 -11.22 -33.02
CA ASP A 956 34.72 -10.30 -34.03
C ASP A 956 33.21 -10.02 -33.92
N GLU A 957 32.48 -10.84 -33.15
CA GLU A 957 31.05 -10.64 -32.89
C GLU A 957 30.81 -9.65 -31.75
N VAL A 958 30.04 -8.60 -32.01
CA VAL A 958 29.79 -7.52 -31.02
C VAL A 958 28.92 -8.03 -29.88
N GLY A 959 29.30 -7.69 -28.66
CA GLY A 959 28.58 -8.06 -27.43
C GLY A 959 28.77 -9.51 -27.00
N TYR A 960 29.63 -10.28 -27.68
CA TYR A 960 30.06 -11.60 -27.24
C TYR A 960 31.18 -11.48 -26.22
N SER A 961 31.19 -12.39 -25.25
CA SER A 961 32.17 -12.46 -24.18
C SER A 961 32.96 -13.76 -24.26
N MET A 962 34.29 -13.63 -24.29
CA MET A 962 35.19 -14.73 -24.03
C MET A 962 35.40 -14.88 -22.53
N LEU A 963 35.26 -16.09 -22.01
CA LEU A 963 35.50 -16.46 -20.61
C LEU A 963 36.61 -17.50 -20.53
N PHE A 964 37.68 -17.21 -19.79
CA PHE A 964 38.86 -18.06 -19.69
C PHE A 964 39.62 -17.91 -18.35
N PRO A 965 40.38 -18.90 -17.89
CA PRO A 965 41.19 -18.80 -16.66
C PRO A 965 42.33 -17.76 -16.79
N GLY A 966 42.50 -16.87 -15.81
CA GLY A 966 43.49 -15.77 -15.91
C GLY A 966 44.94 -16.20 -15.61
N ARG A 967 45.11 -17.18 -14.71
CA ARG A 967 46.42 -17.61 -14.19
C ARG A 967 46.86 -18.96 -14.74
N LEU A 968 48.18 -19.18 -14.73
CA LEU A 968 48.90 -20.44 -15.01
C LEU A 968 48.75 -21.01 -16.43
N THR A 969 47.53 -21.18 -16.93
CA THR A 969 47.24 -22.02 -18.11
C THR A 969 46.94 -21.22 -19.38
N HIS A 970 46.51 -19.97 -19.30
CA HIS A 970 46.11 -19.20 -20.49
C HIS A 970 47.02 -17.99 -20.68
N LEU A 971 48.32 -18.23 -20.87
CA LEU A 971 49.25 -17.20 -21.34
C LEU A 971 48.78 -16.73 -22.72
N HIS A 972 48.36 -15.48 -22.83
CA HIS A 972 47.72 -14.94 -24.02
C HIS A 972 48.31 -13.60 -24.45
N GLU A 973 48.14 -13.27 -25.74
CA GLU A 973 48.56 -12.00 -26.34
C GLU A 973 47.43 -11.38 -27.17
N GLY A 974 47.34 -10.05 -27.14
CA GLY A 974 46.43 -9.27 -27.98
C GLY A 974 47.08 -8.98 -29.33
N LEU A 975 46.52 -9.54 -30.40
CA LEU A 975 47.06 -9.39 -31.75
C LEU A 975 46.95 -7.95 -32.26
N PRO A 976 47.86 -7.49 -33.13
CA PRO A 976 47.90 -6.11 -33.59
C PRO A 976 46.67 -5.71 -34.41
N THR A 977 46.02 -4.62 -34.01
CA THR A 977 45.06 -3.87 -34.81
C THR A 977 45.81 -3.09 -35.89
N THR A 978 45.53 -3.39 -37.17
CA THR A 978 46.26 -2.83 -38.32
C THR A 978 45.62 -1.58 -38.90
N LYS A 979 44.32 -1.37 -38.66
CA LYS A 979 43.56 -0.21 -39.14
C LYS A 979 42.31 0.02 -38.28
N GLY A 980 41.87 1.27 -38.15
CA GLY A 980 40.68 1.61 -37.37
C GLY A 980 40.91 1.54 -35.86
N THR A 981 39.83 1.39 -35.08
CA THR A 981 39.92 1.35 -33.61
C THR A 981 39.17 0.13 -33.08
N ARG A 982 39.83 -0.69 -32.25
CA ARG A 982 39.20 -1.84 -31.57
C ARG A 982 38.95 -1.50 -30.11
N TYR A 983 37.72 -1.70 -29.65
CA TYR A 983 37.33 -1.54 -28.24
C TYR A 983 36.95 -2.90 -27.65
N ILE A 984 37.42 -3.16 -26.43
CA ILE A 984 37.04 -4.34 -25.65
C ILE A 984 36.78 -3.94 -24.19
N ALA A 985 35.82 -4.57 -23.54
CA ALA A 985 35.62 -4.46 -22.09
C ALA A 985 36.18 -5.70 -21.41
N VAL A 986 37.11 -5.50 -20.49
CA VAL A 986 37.83 -6.58 -19.80
C VAL A 986 37.54 -6.52 -18.31
N SER A 987 37.41 -7.69 -17.68
CA SER A 987 37.32 -7.77 -16.22
C SER A 987 38.08 -8.96 -15.66
N PHE A 988 38.88 -8.69 -14.62
CA PHE A 988 39.66 -9.68 -13.89
C PHE A 988 38.90 -10.12 -12.64
N LEU A 989 38.32 -11.31 -12.70
CA LEU A 989 37.33 -11.77 -11.73
C LEU A 989 37.96 -12.72 -10.71
N ASN A 990 37.61 -12.50 -9.44
CA ASN A 990 38.15 -13.17 -8.25
C ASN A 990 39.70 -13.18 -8.24
N PRO A 991 40.33 -11.99 -8.16
CA PRO A 991 41.79 -11.82 -8.21
C PRO A 991 42.55 -12.47 -7.04
#